data_AF-A0A0S8EER2-F1
#
_entry.id   AF-A0A0S8EER2-F1
#
_cell.length_a   1.000
_cell.length_b   1.000
_cell.length_c   1.000
_cell.angle_alpha   90.00
_cell.angle_beta   90.00
_cell.angle_gamma   90.00
#
_symmetry.space_group_name_H-M   'P 1'
#
loop_
_entity.id
_entity.type
_entity.pdbx_description
1 polymer ?
#
loop_
_entity_poly.entity_id
_entity_poly.type
_entity_poly.pdbx_seq_one_letter_code
_entity_poly.pdbx_strand_id
1 'polypeptide(L)'
;IPLGNSEDGVSISTQNAQVGGTAAGAGNTIAYNGKRGVYVIGETSTGNSIRGNSIHSNAGMGIDNVNGGNAELTPPTITAEGPISGTACANCTVDVYSDDEDEGRIYHGSTEADDAGNWSLSVSADGPYVTATATDASGNTSEFSPPFAICGENCPTPTPTPTPTPTPTPTPTPTPTPTPTPTPTPTPTPTLPPGFLYQYALDSPNPQANAKFGYRTAMGDVNGDGKADIAVGAYAEDVGDNVDQGRAYVFSGADGSLLLTLESPSPQASAFFSMALAVGDVNGDGKGDIVVAAQYEDVGGYVNQGRAYVFSGADGSLLFVLSSPHVVGYTFFGSSAAVGDVNNDGKGDVAVGASNDTTAQGRAYVFSGADGSLLLTFSAPYPMANAYFGNSLAMGDVNGDGKADIAVGAYREDVGGNAAQGRAYVFSGADGSLLFTLDTPNPQASANFGSSMGVGDVDSDGKGEIAVGAPWEDVDGVENLGRAYVFSGADGSLLFTLDTPDPQDYDFGLAVAVGDVNGDERADIAVGQYRTGQAYIYSGTDGSLVATLNAPNAQGKASFGCALAVGETNGDGRVDVAAGAYLEDVGGNFDQGRAYVFVTDPGAPIPTPTPTPTPTPTPTPTPTPTPTPTPTPTPTPTPTPTPTPIPGCEPGVDTDGDGFDNNVECYVGTDPLDACPDDASDDAWPPDINGGAGCGSHDRNVNIMDVLCYNSQFGEGAVYDARFDLNAGGEVDILDVLLYKPVINTSCTNP
;
A
#
# COMPACT_ATOMS: atom_id res chain seq x y z
N ILE A 1 15.63 18.96 -23.33
CA ILE A 1 14.81 17.76 -23.59
C ILE A 1 15.69 16.74 -24.30
N PRO A 2 16.09 15.65 -23.63
CA PRO A 2 16.75 14.52 -24.28
C PRO A 2 15.89 13.99 -25.44
N LEU A 3 16.51 13.60 -26.55
CA LEU A 3 15.82 13.13 -27.77
C LEU A 3 15.67 11.61 -27.73
N GLY A 4 14.68 11.13 -26.98
CA GLY A 4 14.22 9.75 -27.04
C GLY A 4 13.35 9.46 -28.26
N ASN A 5 13.19 8.17 -28.61
CA ASN A 5 12.18 7.74 -29.57
C ASN A 5 10.89 7.32 -28.83
N SER A 6 9.73 7.26 -29.48
CA SER A 6 8.44 6.92 -28.82
C SER A 6 8.19 5.42 -28.64
N GLU A 7 9.18 4.59 -28.97
CA GLU A 7 9.14 3.14 -29.03
C GLU A 7 10.27 2.56 -28.15
N ASP A 8 10.66 1.31 -28.36
CA ASP A 8 11.79 0.68 -27.67
C ASP A 8 13.14 1.22 -28.17
N GLY A 9 14.17 1.22 -27.30
CA GLY A 9 15.52 1.59 -27.70
C GLY A 9 16.14 0.60 -28.69
N VAL A 10 16.11 -0.69 -28.34
CA VAL A 10 16.56 -1.80 -29.19
C VAL A 10 15.50 -2.90 -29.17
N SER A 11 15.02 -3.33 -30.34
CA SER A 11 14.13 -4.49 -30.46
C SER A 11 14.84 -5.66 -31.14
N ILE A 12 14.82 -6.84 -30.50
CA ILE A 12 15.50 -8.06 -30.94
C ILE A 12 14.46 -9.17 -31.17
N SER A 13 14.38 -9.62 -32.41
CA SER A 13 13.54 -10.75 -32.82
C SER A 13 14.36 -11.83 -33.57
N THR A 14 15.63 -11.96 -33.19
CA THR A 14 16.63 -12.82 -33.84
C THR A 14 17.45 -13.58 -32.79
N GLN A 15 18.31 -14.51 -33.22
CA GLN A 15 19.23 -15.25 -32.36
C GLN A 15 20.64 -14.67 -32.37
N ASN A 16 21.36 -14.85 -31.26
CA ASN A 16 22.81 -14.58 -31.15
C ASN A 16 23.21 -13.13 -31.47
N ALA A 17 22.33 -12.17 -31.20
CA ALA A 17 22.65 -10.75 -31.26
C ALA A 17 23.51 -10.33 -30.07
N GLN A 18 24.32 -9.30 -30.26
CA GLN A 18 25.12 -8.70 -29.19
C GLN A 18 24.76 -7.22 -29.09
N VAL A 19 24.26 -6.80 -27.93
CA VAL A 19 24.01 -5.41 -27.57
C VAL A 19 25.02 -5.01 -26.51
N GLY A 20 26.00 -4.20 -26.91
CA GLY A 20 27.05 -3.72 -26.03
C GLY A 20 28.22 -4.68 -25.87
N GLY A 21 28.90 -4.55 -24.72
CA GLY A 21 30.00 -5.40 -24.30
C GLY A 21 30.69 -4.85 -23.07
N THR A 22 31.42 -5.72 -22.35
CA THR A 22 32.09 -5.38 -21.09
C THR A 22 33.50 -4.79 -21.26
N ALA A 23 34.01 -4.76 -22.49
CA ALA A 23 35.26 -4.07 -22.79
C ALA A 23 35.08 -2.55 -22.65
N ALA A 24 36.14 -1.83 -22.25
CA ALA A 24 36.08 -0.38 -22.11
C ALA A 24 35.60 0.31 -23.40
N GLY A 25 34.48 1.02 -23.32
CA GLY A 25 33.84 1.71 -24.45
C GLY A 25 33.02 0.84 -25.38
N ALA A 26 32.77 -0.44 -25.05
CA ALA A 26 31.90 -1.33 -25.83
C ALA A 26 30.41 -1.22 -25.45
N GLY A 27 30.10 -0.66 -24.27
CA GLY A 27 28.74 -0.38 -23.84
C GLY A 27 28.07 0.74 -24.63
N ASN A 28 26.77 0.59 -24.89
CA ASN A 28 25.94 1.66 -25.46
C ASN A 28 25.24 2.45 -24.34
N THR A 29 24.75 3.65 -24.65
CA THR A 29 23.75 4.35 -23.83
C THR A 29 22.39 4.20 -24.49
N ILE A 30 21.43 3.59 -23.77
CA ILE A 30 20.07 3.31 -24.25
C ILE A 30 19.11 3.93 -23.23
N ALA A 31 18.64 5.15 -23.53
CA ALA A 31 17.92 5.94 -22.55
C ALA A 31 16.84 6.84 -23.15
N TYR A 32 15.90 7.27 -22.32
CA TYR A 32 14.82 8.21 -22.66
C TYR A 32 13.82 7.68 -23.68
N ASN A 33 13.73 6.37 -23.88
CA ASN A 33 12.80 5.78 -24.84
C ASN A 33 11.36 5.78 -24.28
N GLY A 34 10.37 5.97 -25.15
CA GLY A 34 8.95 6.03 -24.79
C GLY A 34 8.33 4.68 -24.45
N LYS A 35 9.10 3.60 -24.58
CA LYS A 35 8.81 2.24 -24.08
C LYS A 35 10.03 1.69 -23.36
N ARG A 36 10.54 0.52 -23.73
CA ARG A 36 11.63 -0.19 -23.03
C ARG A 36 13.00 0.21 -23.53
N GLY A 37 14.04 -0.05 -22.74
CA GLY A 37 15.42 0.08 -23.20
C GLY A 37 15.73 -0.95 -24.29
N VAL A 38 15.72 -2.23 -23.93
CA VAL A 38 15.95 -3.38 -24.83
C VAL A 38 14.80 -4.36 -24.73
N TYR A 39 14.15 -4.64 -25.85
CA TYR A 39 13.02 -5.55 -25.96
C TYR A 39 13.38 -6.80 -26.76
N VAL A 40 13.37 -7.98 -26.13
CA VAL A 40 13.64 -9.27 -26.79
C VAL A 40 12.36 -10.07 -26.88
N ILE A 41 11.91 -10.39 -28.10
CA ILE A 41 10.61 -11.03 -28.32
C ILE A 41 10.70 -12.35 -29.08
N GLY A 42 10.02 -13.36 -28.54
CA GLY A 42 9.69 -14.61 -29.22
C GLY A 42 10.64 -15.77 -28.89
N GLU A 43 10.10 -16.98 -28.82
CA GLU A 43 10.79 -18.22 -28.41
C GLU A 43 12.02 -18.55 -29.26
N THR A 44 12.06 -18.03 -30.49
CA THR A 44 13.22 -18.20 -31.36
C THR A 44 14.31 -17.17 -31.12
N SER A 45 14.11 -16.15 -30.30
CA SER A 45 15.05 -15.04 -30.10
C SER A 45 15.96 -15.32 -28.91
N THR A 46 16.77 -16.38 -29.02
CA THR A 46 17.67 -16.86 -27.97
C THR A 46 19.14 -16.56 -28.26
N GLY A 47 19.97 -16.58 -27.22
CA GLY A 47 21.41 -16.35 -27.26
C GLY A 47 21.79 -14.88 -27.42
N ASN A 48 20.87 -13.96 -27.16
CA ASN A 48 21.15 -12.53 -27.33
C ASN A 48 21.81 -11.95 -26.07
N SER A 49 23.06 -11.53 -26.21
CA SER A 49 23.86 -11.02 -25.10
C SER A 49 23.71 -9.51 -24.97
N ILE A 50 23.25 -9.03 -23.82
CA ILE A 50 22.96 -7.62 -23.53
C ILE A 50 23.80 -7.18 -22.34
N ARG A 51 25.07 -6.81 -22.58
CA ARG A 51 26.06 -6.66 -21.51
C ARG A 51 26.77 -5.32 -21.53
N GLY A 52 27.06 -4.78 -20.35
CA GLY A 52 27.85 -3.55 -20.18
C GLY A 52 27.24 -2.26 -20.77
N ASN A 53 25.95 -2.24 -21.11
CA ASN A 53 25.26 -1.03 -21.56
C ASN A 53 24.84 -0.16 -20.37
N SER A 54 24.81 1.15 -20.57
CA SER A 54 24.12 2.11 -19.71
C SER A 54 22.67 2.21 -20.19
N ILE A 55 21.74 1.59 -19.45
CA ILE A 55 20.31 1.58 -19.79
C ILE A 55 19.58 2.32 -18.67
N HIS A 56 18.82 3.38 -18.97
CA HIS A 56 18.13 4.16 -17.93
C HIS A 56 17.10 5.15 -18.49
N SER A 57 16.24 5.67 -17.61
CA SER A 57 15.25 6.69 -17.91
C SER A 57 14.33 6.34 -19.08
N ASN A 58 14.01 5.07 -19.31
CA ASN A 58 13.00 4.65 -20.29
C ASN A 58 11.62 4.60 -19.61
N ALA A 59 10.55 4.76 -20.38
CA ALA A 59 9.18 4.77 -19.82
C ALA A 59 8.67 3.36 -19.42
N GLY A 60 9.36 2.30 -19.83
CA GLY A 60 9.16 0.92 -19.40
C GLY A 60 10.51 0.27 -19.07
N MET A 61 10.53 -1.04 -18.84
CA MET A 61 11.73 -1.76 -18.33
C MET A 61 13.02 -1.51 -19.13
N GLY A 62 14.16 -1.55 -18.43
CA GLY A 62 15.48 -1.43 -19.06
C GLY A 62 15.78 -2.58 -20.04
N ILE A 63 15.56 -3.82 -19.62
CA ILE A 63 15.57 -5.02 -20.47
C ILE A 63 14.27 -5.76 -20.22
N ASP A 64 13.58 -6.18 -21.28
CA ASP A 64 12.31 -6.92 -21.22
C ASP A 64 12.39 -8.12 -22.17
N ASN A 65 12.39 -9.34 -21.63
CA ASN A 65 12.32 -10.57 -22.40
C ASN A 65 10.89 -11.11 -22.35
N VAL A 66 10.25 -11.24 -23.52
CA VAL A 66 8.86 -11.72 -23.57
C VAL A 66 8.64 -12.82 -24.59
N ASN A 67 7.62 -13.64 -24.34
CA ASN A 67 7.19 -14.73 -25.22
C ASN A 67 8.35 -15.69 -25.54
N GLY A 68 9.20 -16.01 -24.56
CA GLY A 68 10.38 -16.87 -24.70
C GLY A 68 11.63 -16.19 -25.28
N GLY A 69 11.63 -14.86 -25.43
CA GLY A 69 12.84 -14.10 -25.76
C GLY A 69 13.95 -14.38 -24.75
N ASN A 70 15.17 -14.63 -25.22
CA ASN A 70 16.29 -15.06 -24.37
C ASN A 70 15.96 -16.23 -23.42
N ALA A 71 15.03 -17.10 -23.81
CA ALA A 71 14.50 -18.16 -22.97
C ALA A 71 13.95 -17.69 -21.60
N GLU A 72 13.64 -16.40 -21.46
CA GLU A 72 13.17 -15.76 -20.22
C GLU A 72 14.06 -16.12 -19.03
N LEU A 73 15.38 -15.98 -19.25
CA LEU A 73 16.38 -16.30 -18.24
C LEU A 73 16.11 -15.49 -16.97
N THR A 74 15.93 -16.18 -15.84
CA THR A 74 15.60 -15.56 -14.56
C THR A 74 16.69 -14.54 -14.14
N PRO A 75 16.31 -13.30 -13.76
CA PRO A 75 17.25 -12.33 -13.22
C PRO A 75 17.97 -12.82 -11.96
N PRO A 76 19.21 -12.35 -11.70
CA PRO A 76 19.90 -12.64 -10.46
C PRO A 76 19.20 -11.97 -9.26
N THR A 77 19.44 -12.48 -8.06
CA THR A 77 19.01 -11.85 -6.80
C THR A 77 20.23 -11.30 -6.09
N ILE A 78 20.17 -10.06 -5.61
CA ILE A 78 21.23 -9.44 -4.79
C ILE A 78 20.82 -9.57 -3.31
N THR A 79 21.73 -10.04 -2.46
CA THR A 79 21.44 -10.36 -1.06
C THR A 79 22.34 -9.65 -0.05
N ALA A 80 23.42 -9.00 -0.49
CA ALA A 80 24.29 -8.22 0.39
C ALA A 80 25.09 -7.14 -0.35
N GLU A 81 25.38 -6.04 0.35
CA GLU A 81 26.31 -4.98 -0.04
C GLU A 81 27.62 -5.15 0.75
N GLY A 82 28.64 -5.73 0.12
CA GLY A 82 30.02 -5.76 0.61
C GLY A 82 30.64 -7.16 0.82
N PRO A 83 31.36 -7.72 -0.18
CA PRO A 83 31.20 -7.49 -1.63
C PRO A 83 29.75 -7.64 -2.10
N ILE A 84 29.36 -7.01 -3.21
CA ILE A 84 28.02 -7.22 -3.77
C ILE A 84 27.88 -8.70 -4.12
N SER A 85 26.87 -9.37 -3.57
CA SER A 85 26.72 -10.82 -3.72
C SER A 85 25.27 -11.24 -3.81
N GLY A 86 25.06 -12.45 -4.29
CA GLY A 86 23.73 -12.92 -4.59
C GLY A 86 23.67 -14.33 -5.15
N THR A 87 22.50 -14.67 -5.70
CA THR A 87 22.25 -15.91 -6.43
C THR A 87 21.89 -15.61 -7.88
N ALA A 88 22.28 -16.49 -8.79
CA ALA A 88 21.94 -16.47 -10.21
C ALA A 88 21.85 -17.93 -10.73
N CYS A 89 21.55 -18.12 -12.01
CA CYS A 89 21.67 -19.44 -12.61
C CYS A 89 23.12 -19.97 -12.51
N ALA A 90 23.26 -21.28 -12.29
CA ALA A 90 24.56 -21.91 -12.08
C ALA A 90 25.50 -21.65 -13.27
N ASN A 91 26.74 -21.24 -12.99
CA ASN A 91 27.76 -20.88 -13.98
C ASN A 91 27.37 -19.72 -14.92
N CYS A 92 26.36 -18.92 -14.57
CA CYS A 92 26.02 -17.72 -15.33
C CYS A 92 27.01 -16.59 -15.03
N THR A 93 27.28 -15.77 -16.04
CA THR A 93 28.01 -14.52 -15.83
C THR A 93 27.05 -13.47 -15.30
N VAL A 94 27.39 -12.81 -14.20
CA VAL A 94 26.58 -11.75 -13.58
C VAL A 94 27.24 -10.40 -13.83
N ASP A 95 26.52 -9.48 -14.44
CA ASP A 95 26.91 -8.08 -14.65
C ASP A 95 26.22 -7.20 -13.59
N VAL A 96 26.97 -6.35 -12.89
CA VAL A 96 26.46 -5.48 -11.81
C VAL A 96 26.44 -4.03 -12.24
N TYR A 97 25.34 -3.36 -11.92
CA TYR A 97 25.02 -1.99 -12.27
C TYR A 97 24.56 -1.19 -11.05
N SER A 98 24.53 0.14 -11.17
CA SER A 98 23.85 1.02 -10.23
C SER A 98 23.10 2.14 -10.93
N ASP A 99 22.06 2.63 -10.27
CA ASP A 99 21.21 3.72 -10.74
C ASP A 99 20.46 4.37 -9.57
N ASP A 100 19.76 5.45 -9.86
CA ASP A 100 18.76 6.07 -8.97
C ASP A 100 17.45 5.25 -8.91
N GLU A 101 17.26 4.33 -9.86
CA GLU A 101 16.06 3.49 -10.07
C GLU A 101 16.47 2.01 -10.38
N ASP A 102 15.81 1.32 -11.32
CA ASP A 102 15.95 -0.12 -11.56
C ASP A 102 16.53 -0.53 -12.94
N GLU A 103 16.95 0.43 -13.79
CA GLU A 103 17.28 0.15 -15.19
C GLU A 103 18.78 -0.04 -15.50
N GLY A 104 19.68 0.22 -14.56
CA GLY A 104 21.12 -0.07 -14.72
C GLY A 104 21.94 0.98 -15.49
N ARG A 105 21.91 2.24 -15.03
CA ARG A 105 22.65 3.38 -15.62
C ARG A 105 24.17 3.21 -15.64
N ILE A 106 24.78 2.75 -14.55
CA ILE A 106 26.25 2.71 -14.37
C ILE A 106 26.70 1.26 -14.26
N TYR A 107 27.53 0.79 -15.18
CA TYR A 107 28.09 -0.57 -15.14
C TYR A 107 29.38 -0.63 -14.29
N HIS A 108 29.43 -1.55 -13.32
CA HIS A 108 30.53 -1.67 -12.36
C HIS A 108 31.50 -2.82 -12.66
N GLY A 109 31.00 -3.90 -13.25
CA GLY A 109 31.81 -5.07 -13.55
C GLY A 109 31.02 -6.35 -13.60
N SER A 110 31.75 -7.47 -13.72
CA SER A 110 31.14 -8.78 -13.85
C SER A 110 31.89 -9.86 -13.10
N THR A 111 31.15 -10.91 -12.73
CA THR A 111 31.65 -12.09 -12.02
C THR A 111 30.94 -13.34 -12.55
N GLU A 112 31.39 -14.53 -12.17
CA GLU A 112 30.72 -15.79 -12.50
C GLU A 112 30.08 -16.38 -11.25
N ALA A 113 28.84 -16.86 -11.38
CA ALA A 113 28.19 -17.66 -10.35
C ALA A 113 28.80 -19.07 -10.30
N ASP A 114 28.91 -19.65 -9.11
CA ASP A 114 29.40 -21.01 -8.94
C ASP A 114 28.37 -22.07 -9.41
N ASP A 115 28.73 -23.36 -9.26
CA ASP A 115 27.84 -24.48 -9.61
C ASP A 115 26.53 -24.51 -8.80
N ALA A 116 26.47 -23.81 -7.68
CA ALA A 116 25.29 -23.64 -6.85
C ALA A 116 24.55 -22.31 -7.11
N GLY A 117 25.05 -21.48 -8.03
CA GLY A 117 24.47 -20.19 -8.38
C GLY A 117 24.93 -19.02 -7.52
N ASN A 118 25.84 -19.21 -6.56
CA ASN A 118 26.31 -18.11 -5.71
C ASN A 118 27.35 -17.27 -6.44
N TRP A 119 27.23 -15.95 -6.35
CA TRP A 119 28.19 -15.03 -6.97
C TRP A 119 28.56 -13.90 -6.02
N SER A 120 29.74 -13.32 -6.24
CA SER A 120 30.20 -12.15 -5.51
C SER A 120 31.12 -11.29 -6.36
N LEU A 121 30.99 -9.97 -6.23
CA LEU A 121 31.78 -8.97 -6.93
C LEU A 121 32.16 -7.82 -5.96
N SER A 122 33.45 -7.57 -5.81
CA SER A 122 33.97 -6.45 -5.01
C SER A 122 34.10 -5.19 -5.87
N VAL A 123 33.07 -4.36 -5.89
CA VAL A 123 33.04 -3.05 -6.57
C VAL A 123 32.43 -1.99 -5.66
N SER A 124 32.76 -0.72 -5.89
CA SER A 124 32.08 0.42 -5.27
C SER A 124 30.97 0.84 -6.23
N ALA A 125 29.73 0.72 -5.82
CA ALA A 125 28.59 1.16 -6.61
C ALA A 125 28.20 2.61 -6.27
N ASP A 126 27.68 3.34 -7.26
CA ASP A 126 27.32 4.76 -7.15
C ASP A 126 25.80 4.91 -7.13
N GLY A 127 25.25 5.74 -6.23
CA GLY A 127 23.80 6.00 -6.15
C GLY A 127 23.07 5.12 -5.13
N PRO A 128 21.74 5.23 -5.03
CA PRO A 128 20.95 4.57 -3.99
C PRO A 128 20.70 3.08 -4.25
N TYR A 129 20.79 2.58 -5.49
CA TYR A 129 20.46 1.20 -5.81
C TYR A 129 21.50 0.50 -6.68
N VAL A 130 21.66 -0.81 -6.46
CA VAL A 130 22.34 -1.72 -7.38
C VAL A 130 21.37 -2.70 -8.01
N THR A 131 21.60 -2.99 -9.29
CA THR A 131 20.90 -4.03 -10.04
C THR A 131 21.91 -4.94 -10.72
N ALA A 132 21.48 -6.12 -11.15
CA ALA A 132 22.34 -7.05 -11.86
C ALA A 132 21.58 -7.81 -12.95
N THR A 133 22.29 -8.25 -13.99
CA THR A 133 21.77 -9.18 -15.00
C THR A 133 22.58 -10.47 -15.00
N ALA A 134 21.97 -11.58 -15.40
CA ALA A 134 22.64 -12.87 -15.59
C ALA A 134 22.70 -13.20 -17.08
N THR A 135 23.84 -13.71 -17.54
CA THR A 135 24.02 -14.25 -18.89
C THR A 135 24.40 -15.72 -18.82
N ASP A 136 23.60 -16.60 -19.43
CA ASP A 136 23.86 -18.04 -19.45
C ASP A 136 24.94 -18.44 -20.48
N ALA A 137 25.34 -19.71 -20.45
CA ALA A 137 26.33 -20.26 -21.39
C ALA A 137 25.86 -20.27 -22.86
N SER A 138 24.56 -20.11 -23.11
CA SER A 138 23.98 -19.99 -24.45
C SER A 138 23.98 -18.55 -24.95
N GLY A 139 24.34 -17.58 -24.10
CA GLY A 139 24.37 -16.15 -24.40
C GLY A 139 23.06 -15.43 -24.13
N ASN A 140 22.05 -16.08 -23.53
CA ASN A 140 20.81 -15.43 -23.13
C ASN A 140 21.08 -14.48 -21.97
N THR A 141 20.62 -13.22 -22.04
CA THR A 141 20.70 -12.28 -20.91
C THR A 141 19.33 -12.05 -20.30
N SER A 142 19.24 -12.10 -18.97
CA SER A 142 18.04 -11.80 -18.19
C SER A 142 17.66 -10.31 -18.24
N GLU A 143 16.48 -9.98 -17.73
CA GLU A 143 16.16 -8.63 -17.27
C GLU A 143 17.09 -8.21 -16.10
N PHE A 144 17.00 -6.93 -15.72
CA PHE A 144 17.62 -6.46 -14.48
C PHE A 144 16.95 -7.09 -13.26
N SER A 145 17.74 -7.40 -12.25
CA SER A 145 17.25 -7.77 -10.93
C SER A 145 16.44 -6.62 -10.32
N PRO A 146 15.57 -6.90 -9.33
CA PRO A 146 15.04 -5.85 -8.47
C PRO A 146 16.18 -4.99 -7.88
N PRO A 147 15.94 -3.68 -7.68
CA PRO A 147 16.93 -2.78 -7.11
C PRO A 147 17.22 -3.15 -5.65
N PHE A 148 18.50 -3.22 -5.31
CA PHE A 148 18.98 -3.45 -3.95
C PHE A 148 19.58 -2.16 -3.39
N ALA A 149 19.08 -1.69 -2.25
CA ALA A 149 19.49 -0.40 -1.67
C ALA A 149 20.92 -0.41 -1.15
N ILE A 150 21.69 0.64 -1.47
CA ILE A 150 23.03 0.90 -0.95
C ILE A 150 22.89 1.73 0.33
N CYS A 151 23.27 1.16 1.48
CA CYS A 151 23.03 1.75 2.80
C CYS A 151 24.26 2.40 3.46
N GLY A 152 25.43 2.36 2.80
CA GLY A 152 26.63 3.07 3.26
C GLY A 152 27.18 2.62 4.62
N GLU A 153 27.85 3.51 5.38
CA GLU A 153 28.52 3.18 6.66
C GLU A 153 27.57 2.78 7.82
N ASN A 154 26.25 2.75 7.61
CA ASN A 154 25.26 2.44 8.64
C ASN A 154 24.69 1.02 8.59
N CYS A 155 25.29 0.09 7.83
CA CYS A 155 24.88 -1.31 7.84
C CYS A 155 25.57 -2.11 8.98
N PRO A 156 24.84 -2.95 9.75
CA PRO A 156 25.45 -3.80 10.76
C PRO A 156 26.47 -4.75 10.14
N THR A 157 27.72 -4.70 10.61
CA THR A 157 28.81 -5.53 10.09
C THR A 157 28.53 -7.02 10.38
N PRO A 158 28.51 -7.91 9.37
CA PRO A 158 28.37 -9.34 9.60
C PRO A 158 29.61 -9.86 10.35
N THR A 159 29.36 -10.51 11.48
CA THR A 159 30.41 -11.19 12.25
C THR A 159 30.91 -12.41 11.45
N PRO A 160 32.23 -12.57 11.22
CA PRO A 160 32.72 -13.64 10.37
C PRO A 160 32.49 -15.03 10.99
N THR A 161 31.78 -15.89 10.28
CA THR A 161 31.62 -17.31 10.59
C THR A 161 32.94 -18.04 10.32
N PRO A 162 33.50 -18.81 11.28
CA PRO A 162 34.79 -19.48 11.11
C PRO A 162 34.73 -20.62 10.09
N THR A 163 35.66 -20.60 9.14
CA THR A 163 35.87 -21.67 8.14
C THR A 163 36.32 -22.98 8.81
N PRO A 164 35.73 -24.14 8.51
CA PRO A 164 36.16 -25.42 9.08
C PRO A 164 37.52 -25.86 8.48
N THR A 165 38.48 -26.12 9.37
CA THR A 165 39.76 -26.75 9.02
C THR A 165 39.56 -28.27 8.88
N PRO A 166 40.09 -28.94 7.83
CA PRO A 166 39.91 -30.38 7.67
C PRO A 166 40.70 -31.16 8.72
N THR A 167 40.02 -32.00 9.49
CA THR A 167 40.61 -32.89 10.52
C THR A 167 40.52 -34.36 10.05
N PRO A 168 41.58 -35.18 10.22
CA PRO A 168 41.72 -36.48 9.56
C PRO A 168 40.84 -37.59 10.15
N THR A 169 40.53 -38.55 9.27
CA THR A 169 39.76 -39.79 9.47
C THR A 169 40.20 -40.62 10.69
N PRO A 170 39.29 -41.00 11.61
CA PRO A 170 39.58 -41.97 12.66
C PRO A 170 39.15 -43.41 12.32
N THR A 171 39.99 -44.36 12.75
CA THR A 171 39.82 -45.83 12.76
C THR A 171 38.77 -46.28 13.80
N PRO A 172 37.99 -47.36 13.57
CA PRO A 172 36.83 -47.70 14.41
C PRO A 172 37.18 -48.53 15.65
N THR A 173 36.50 -48.30 16.78
CA THR A 173 36.44 -49.15 18.00
C THR A 173 35.15 -48.81 18.77
N PRO A 174 34.50 -49.76 19.48
CA PRO A 174 33.06 -49.96 19.37
C PRO A 174 32.19 -49.22 20.40
N THR A 175 30.94 -49.09 19.99
CA THR A 175 29.75 -48.55 20.67
C THR A 175 29.48 -49.11 22.06
N PRO A 176 29.15 -48.25 23.03
CA PRO A 176 28.21 -48.55 24.10
C PRO A 176 26.89 -47.76 23.99
N THR A 177 25.85 -48.41 24.49
CA THR A 177 24.40 -48.14 24.53
C THR A 177 23.98 -46.73 25.03
N PRO A 178 22.87 -46.15 24.52
CA PRO A 178 22.47 -44.76 24.79
C PRO A 178 21.85 -44.54 26.17
N THR A 179 22.09 -43.35 26.73
CA THR A 179 21.37 -42.71 27.84
C THR A 179 20.68 -41.45 27.26
N PRO A 180 19.44 -41.08 27.66
CA PRO A 180 18.70 -40.01 27.01
C PRO A 180 19.35 -38.63 27.21
N THR A 181 19.59 -37.94 26.09
CA THR A 181 20.07 -36.55 26.03
C THR A 181 18.89 -35.59 26.18
N PRO A 182 19.00 -34.51 26.98
CA PRO A 182 17.98 -33.46 27.03
C PRO A 182 17.88 -32.72 25.69
N THR A 183 16.64 -32.46 25.26
CA THR A 183 16.29 -31.72 24.05
C THR A 183 16.98 -30.34 24.03
N PRO A 184 17.70 -29.96 22.97
CA PRO A 184 18.21 -28.60 22.83
C PRO A 184 17.04 -27.64 22.60
N THR A 185 16.90 -26.65 23.48
CA THR A 185 16.13 -25.44 23.26
C THR A 185 16.65 -24.73 22.00
N PRO A 186 15.80 -24.32 21.05
CA PRO A 186 16.26 -23.60 19.87
C PRO A 186 16.89 -22.26 20.28
N THR A 187 18.11 -22.04 19.78
CA THR A 187 18.81 -20.75 19.83
C THR A 187 18.06 -19.74 18.96
N PRO A 188 17.79 -18.51 19.42
CA PRO A 188 17.07 -17.51 18.62
C PRO A 188 17.88 -17.14 17.37
N THR A 189 17.23 -17.26 16.22
CA THR A 189 17.67 -16.76 14.92
C THR A 189 17.82 -15.23 15.00
N PRO A 190 18.88 -14.63 14.41
CA PRO A 190 19.02 -13.18 14.37
C PRO A 190 17.83 -12.53 13.65
N THR A 191 17.22 -11.55 14.32
CA THR A 191 16.03 -10.79 13.91
C THR A 191 16.35 -9.78 12.80
N LEU A 192 15.58 -9.81 11.72
CA LEU A 192 15.49 -8.79 10.67
C LEU A 192 14.75 -7.53 11.20
N PRO A 193 14.95 -6.33 10.62
CA PRO A 193 14.27 -5.10 11.03
C PRO A 193 12.75 -5.15 10.77
N PRO A 194 11.94 -4.28 11.41
CA PRO A 194 10.48 -4.47 11.48
C PRO A 194 9.75 -4.08 10.19
N GLY A 195 8.96 -5.03 9.70
CA GLY A 195 8.04 -4.95 8.55
C GLY A 195 7.49 -6.37 8.31
N PHE A 196 6.20 -6.51 7.96
CA PHE A 196 5.47 -7.80 7.81
C PHE A 196 6.38 -9.00 7.50
N LEU A 197 6.52 -9.91 8.46
CA LEU A 197 7.67 -10.84 8.48
C LEU A 197 7.45 -12.13 7.70
N TYR A 198 6.32 -12.31 7.01
CA TYR A 198 6.19 -13.40 6.05
C TYR A 198 5.20 -13.09 4.94
N GLN A 199 5.63 -13.27 3.70
CA GLN A 199 4.77 -13.18 2.53
C GLN A 199 4.93 -14.44 1.68
N TYR A 200 3.81 -14.97 1.20
CA TYR A 200 3.82 -16.05 0.22
C TYR A 200 2.82 -15.76 -0.90
N ALA A 201 3.11 -16.34 -2.06
CA ALA A 201 2.27 -16.26 -3.23
C ALA A 201 1.38 -17.51 -3.33
N LEU A 202 0.16 -17.29 -3.80
CA LEU A 202 -0.77 -18.32 -4.23
C LEU A 202 -0.83 -18.27 -5.76
N ASP A 203 -0.34 -19.34 -6.39
CA ASP A 203 -0.43 -19.53 -7.83
C ASP A 203 -1.70 -20.31 -8.19
N SER A 204 -2.24 -20.03 -9.39
CA SER A 204 -3.38 -20.79 -9.91
C SER A 204 -3.04 -22.29 -9.98
N PRO A 205 -3.88 -23.18 -9.42
CA PRO A 205 -3.72 -24.63 -9.56
C PRO A 205 -3.90 -25.13 -11.00
N ASN A 206 -4.47 -24.30 -11.89
CA ASN A 206 -4.64 -24.59 -13.30
C ASN A 206 -4.14 -23.41 -14.15
N PRO A 207 -2.81 -23.29 -14.35
CA PRO A 207 -2.24 -22.17 -15.11
C PRO A 207 -2.73 -22.13 -16.56
N GLN A 208 -3.26 -20.98 -16.95
CA GLN A 208 -3.72 -20.58 -18.28
C GLN A 208 -3.55 -19.06 -18.47
N ALA A 209 -3.07 -18.65 -19.64
CA ALA A 209 -3.03 -17.24 -20.00
C ALA A 209 -4.43 -16.59 -19.93
N ASN A 210 -4.50 -15.35 -19.46
CA ASN A 210 -5.71 -14.57 -19.21
C ASN A 210 -6.70 -15.11 -18.16
N ALA A 211 -6.35 -16.12 -17.35
CA ALA A 211 -7.30 -16.63 -16.35
C ALA A 211 -7.73 -15.58 -15.30
N LYS A 212 -6.95 -14.50 -15.13
CA LYS A 212 -7.19 -13.40 -14.17
C LYS A 212 -7.36 -13.89 -12.73
N PHE A 213 -6.53 -14.86 -12.33
CA PHE A 213 -6.51 -15.36 -10.95
C PHE A 213 -6.12 -14.23 -9.98
N GLY A 214 -6.86 -14.04 -8.89
CA GLY A 214 -6.65 -12.93 -7.96
C GLY A 214 -7.49 -11.68 -8.25
N TYR A 215 -8.43 -11.72 -9.20
CA TYR A 215 -9.31 -10.57 -9.45
C TYR A 215 -10.25 -10.25 -8.26
N ARG A 216 -10.57 -11.28 -7.46
CA ARG A 216 -11.28 -11.19 -6.19
C ARG A 216 -10.62 -12.09 -5.18
N THR A 217 -10.57 -11.61 -3.93
CA THR A 217 -10.14 -12.36 -2.75
C THR A 217 -11.21 -12.23 -1.67
N ALA A 218 -11.35 -13.26 -0.84
CA ALA A 218 -12.17 -13.23 0.38
C ALA A 218 -11.53 -14.18 1.41
N MET A 219 -11.69 -13.90 2.70
CA MET A 219 -11.07 -14.67 3.79
C MET A 219 -12.09 -15.07 4.86
N GLY A 220 -11.87 -16.24 5.47
CA GLY A 220 -12.65 -16.78 6.60
C GLY A 220 -12.32 -18.25 6.85
N ASP A 221 -12.60 -18.79 8.04
CA ASP A 221 -12.21 -20.16 8.43
C ASP A 221 -13.08 -21.22 7.74
N VAL A 222 -12.72 -21.59 6.51
CA VAL A 222 -13.49 -22.51 5.66
C VAL A 222 -13.36 -23.95 6.15
N ASN A 223 -12.20 -24.32 6.67
CA ASN A 223 -11.91 -25.70 7.04
C ASN A 223 -12.24 -26.03 8.52
N GLY A 224 -12.43 -25.03 9.37
CA GLY A 224 -12.79 -25.12 10.79
C GLY A 224 -11.60 -25.37 11.73
N ASP A 225 -10.39 -24.93 11.35
CA ASP A 225 -9.19 -25.06 12.18
C ASP A 225 -8.90 -23.82 13.05
N GLY A 226 -9.77 -22.82 12.99
CA GLY A 226 -9.66 -21.56 13.71
C GLY A 226 -8.80 -20.51 13.00
N LYS A 227 -8.37 -20.78 11.75
CA LYS A 227 -7.59 -19.86 10.92
C LYS A 227 -8.37 -19.53 9.66
N ALA A 228 -8.34 -18.27 9.27
CA ALA A 228 -8.92 -17.80 8.03
C ALA A 228 -8.22 -18.44 6.81
N ASP A 229 -9.02 -19.03 5.94
CA ASP A 229 -8.63 -19.54 4.64
C ASP A 229 -8.87 -18.49 3.56
N ILE A 230 -8.24 -18.63 2.40
CA ILE A 230 -8.26 -17.63 1.32
C ILE A 230 -9.01 -18.19 0.10
N ALA A 231 -10.15 -17.59 -0.23
CA ALA A 231 -10.85 -17.80 -1.49
C ALA A 231 -10.31 -16.84 -2.56
N VAL A 232 -9.94 -17.36 -3.72
CA VAL A 232 -9.39 -16.59 -4.84
C VAL A 232 -10.11 -16.93 -6.14
N GLY A 233 -10.52 -15.90 -6.87
CA GLY A 233 -11.24 -16.03 -8.14
C GLY A 233 -10.34 -15.94 -9.37
N ALA A 234 -10.60 -16.78 -10.36
CA ALA A 234 -10.03 -16.74 -11.71
C ALA A 234 -11.17 -16.67 -12.71
N TYR A 235 -11.78 -15.48 -12.83
CA TYR A 235 -13.08 -15.34 -13.50
C TYR A 235 -13.04 -15.63 -15.00
N ALA A 236 -11.85 -15.56 -15.62
CA ALA A 236 -11.65 -15.80 -17.05
C ALA A 236 -10.92 -17.12 -17.32
N GLU A 237 -10.86 -18.03 -16.34
CA GLU A 237 -10.31 -19.36 -16.59
C GLU A 237 -11.21 -20.17 -17.54
N ASP A 238 -10.61 -20.80 -18.56
CA ASP A 238 -11.30 -21.75 -19.43
C ASP A 238 -11.50 -23.08 -18.70
N VAL A 239 -12.73 -23.59 -18.74
CA VAL A 239 -13.09 -24.88 -18.10
C VAL A 239 -13.67 -25.82 -19.14
N GLY A 240 -12.88 -26.82 -19.53
CA GLY A 240 -13.25 -27.73 -20.62
C GLY A 240 -13.33 -26.97 -21.95
N ASP A 241 -14.49 -27.04 -22.62
CA ASP A 241 -14.74 -26.33 -23.88
C ASP A 241 -15.37 -24.93 -23.68
N ASN A 242 -15.65 -24.53 -22.44
CA ASN A 242 -16.24 -23.23 -22.14
C ASN A 242 -15.14 -22.19 -21.90
N VAL A 243 -15.02 -21.26 -22.86
CA VAL A 243 -14.09 -20.13 -22.77
C VAL A 243 -14.55 -19.14 -21.71
N ASP A 244 -13.62 -18.64 -20.90
CA ASP A 244 -13.84 -17.70 -19.81
C ASP A 244 -15.05 -18.10 -18.92
N GLN A 245 -15.19 -19.40 -18.62
CA GLN A 245 -16.27 -19.84 -17.72
C GLN A 245 -16.06 -19.30 -16.31
N GLY A 246 -14.79 -19.27 -15.88
CA GLY A 246 -14.37 -18.87 -14.55
C GLY A 246 -14.38 -20.02 -13.54
N ARG A 247 -13.55 -19.87 -12.51
CA ARG A 247 -13.36 -20.82 -11.42
C ARG A 247 -12.96 -20.10 -10.14
N ALA A 248 -13.30 -20.66 -8.98
CA ALA A 248 -12.80 -20.20 -7.68
C ALA A 248 -12.00 -21.31 -6.98
N TYR A 249 -10.97 -20.91 -6.26
CA TYR A 249 -10.10 -21.80 -5.49
C TYR A 249 -10.08 -21.34 -4.03
N VAL A 250 -9.98 -22.29 -3.10
CA VAL A 250 -9.83 -22.00 -1.68
C VAL A 250 -8.54 -22.62 -1.18
N PHE A 251 -7.70 -21.81 -0.55
CA PHE A 251 -6.42 -22.21 0.01
C PHE A 251 -6.43 -22.09 1.53
N SER A 252 -5.77 -23.03 2.19
CA SER A 252 -5.52 -22.99 3.62
C SER A 252 -4.72 -21.76 3.98
N GLY A 253 -5.19 -20.98 4.96
CA GLY A 253 -4.41 -19.86 5.50
C GLY A 253 -3.16 -20.33 6.23
N ALA A 254 -3.23 -21.51 6.87
CA ALA A 254 -2.15 -22.01 7.69
C ALA A 254 -0.88 -22.36 6.90
N ASP A 255 -1.04 -22.82 5.66
CA ASP A 255 0.08 -23.38 4.87
C ASP A 255 -0.02 -23.16 3.35
N GLY A 256 -1.04 -22.45 2.87
CA GLY A 256 -1.26 -22.19 1.44
C GLY A 256 -1.67 -23.41 0.62
N SER A 257 -1.98 -24.56 1.25
CA SER A 257 -2.40 -25.76 0.52
C SER A 257 -3.80 -25.59 -0.07
N LEU A 258 -4.05 -26.18 -1.26
CA LEU A 258 -5.36 -26.12 -1.88
C LEU A 258 -6.37 -26.98 -1.11
N LEU A 259 -7.44 -26.35 -0.61
CA LEU A 259 -8.55 -27.01 0.09
C LEU A 259 -9.67 -27.40 -0.87
N LEU A 260 -10.14 -26.44 -1.69
CA LEU A 260 -11.29 -26.62 -2.58
C LEU A 260 -11.03 -26.02 -3.96
N THR A 261 -11.57 -26.69 -4.98
CA THR A 261 -11.76 -26.13 -6.31
C THR A 261 -13.27 -26.09 -6.58
N LEU A 262 -13.81 -24.89 -6.77
CA LEU A 262 -15.23 -24.66 -6.97
C LEU A 262 -15.51 -24.38 -8.45
N GLU A 263 -16.37 -25.19 -9.05
CA GLU A 263 -16.82 -25.04 -10.44
C GLU A 263 -18.27 -24.59 -10.51
N SER A 264 -18.63 -23.83 -11.56
CA SER A 264 -20.01 -23.42 -11.77
C SER A 264 -20.95 -24.63 -11.88
N PRO A 265 -22.03 -24.71 -11.06
CA PRO A 265 -23.05 -25.75 -11.18
C PRO A 265 -23.87 -25.67 -12.48
N SER A 266 -23.80 -24.54 -13.18
CA SER A 266 -24.36 -24.35 -14.52
C SER A 266 -23.27 -23.83 -15.48
N PRO A 267 -22.39 -24.71 -15.99
CA PRO A 267 -21.29 -24.33 -16.88
C PRO A 267 -21.77 -23.60 -18.14
N GLN A 268 -21.26 -22.39 -18.36
CA GLN A 268 -21.52 -21.56 -19.52
C GLN A 268 -20.26 -20.76 -19.87
N ALA A 269 -19.96 -20.63 -21.16
CA ALA A 269 -18.88 -19.76 -21.62
C ALA A 269 -19.18 -18.28 -21.29
N SER A 270 -18.14 -17.53 -20.93
CA SER A 270 -18.21 -16.09 -20.61
C SER A 270 -19.18 -15.73 -19.47
N ALA A 271 -19.55 -16.68 -18.61
CA ALA A 271 -20.37 -16.41 -17.43
C ALA A 271 -19.57 -15.72 -16.32
N PHE A 272 -18.24 -15.80 -16.39
CA PHE A 272 -17.27 -15.27 -15.43
C PHE A 272 -17.61 -15.64 -13.98
N PHE A 273 -17.71 -16.95 -13.72
CA PHE A 273 -17.86 -17.48 -12.37
C PHE A 273 -16.65 -17.06 -11.53
N SER A 274 -16.92 -16.49 -10.33
CA SER A 274 -15.98 -15.80 -9.43
C SER A 274 -15.79 -14.28 -9.68
N MET A 275 -16.75 -13.60 -10.31
CA MET A 275 -16.74 -12.12 -10.41
C MET A 275 -16.96 -11.42 -9.06
N ALA A 276 -17.60 -12.11 -8.12
CA ALA A 276 -17.65 -11.73 -6.71
C ALA A 276 -17.45 -12.96 -5.83
N LEU A 277 -16.80 -12.75 -4.68
CA LEU A 277 -16.54 -13.74 -3.65
C LEU A 277 -16.89 -13.16 -2.28
N ALA A 278 -17.41 -14.00 -1.39
CA ALA A 278 -17.53 -13.72 0.04
C ALA A 278 -17.42 -15.03 0.83
N VAL A 279 -16.96 -14.95 2.07
CA VAL A 279 -16.84 -16.09 2.99
C VAL A 279 -17.57 -15.76 4.29
N GLY A 280 -18.31 -16.72 4.83
CA GLY A 280 -18.95 -16.63 6.16
C GLY A 280 -19.79 -17.88 6.45
N ASP A 281 -20.09 -18.18 7.71
CA ASP A 281 -20.83 -19.38 8.10
C ASP A 281 -22.33 -19.27 7.75
N VAL A 282 -22.67 -19.55 6.49
CA VAL A 282 -24.02 -19.40 5.94
C VAL A 282 -24.94 -20.52 6.46
N ASN A 283 -24.42 -21.72 6.68
CA ASN A 283 -25.24 -22.87 7.03
C ASN A 283 -25.35 -23.12 8.56
N GLY A 284 -24.49 -22.47 9.37
CA GLY A 284 -24.47 -22.52 10.83
C GLY A 284 -23.72 -23.73 11.39
N ASP A 285 -22.72 -24.27 10.67
CA ASP A 285 -21.92 -25.42 11.11
C ASP A 285 -20.60 -25.03 11.80
N GLY A 286 -20.32 -23.74 11.91
CA GLY A 286 -19.11 -23.19 12.49
C GLY A 286 -17.94 -23.10 11.51
N LYS A 287 -18.16 -23.33 10.21
CA LYS A 287 -17.17 -23.16 9.14
C LYS A 287 -17.63 -22.10 8.15
N GLY A 288 -16.68 -21.37 7.59
CA GLY A 288 -16.92 -20.41 6.53
C GLY A 288 -17.40 -21.11 5.26
N ASP A 289 -18.59 -20.77 4.80
CA ASP A 289 -19.11 -21.14 3.49
C ASP A 289 -18.73 -20.09 2.45
N ILE A 290 -18.66 -20.49 1.18
CA ILE A 290 -18.16 -19.65 0.09
C ILE A 290 -19.32 -19.24 -0.83
N VAL A 291 -19.53 -17.94 -0.97
CA VAL A 291 -20.40 -17.37 -1.99
C VAL A 291 -19.57 -17.09 -3.24
N VAL A 292 -20.00 -17.63 -4.38
CA VAL A 292 -19.36 -17.38 -5.68
C VAL A 292 -20.39 -16.93 -6.69
N ALA A 293 -20.15 -15.78 -7.32
CA ALA A 293 -21.07 -15.19 -8.27
C ALA A 293 -20.58 -15.27 -9.73
N ALA A 294 -21.54 -15.45 -10.64
CA ALA A 294 -21.36 -15.42 -12.09
C ALA A 294 -22.31 -14.36 -12.68
N GLN A 295 -21.86 -13.09 -12.67
CA GLN A 295 -22.74 -11.96 -12.99
C GLN A 295 -23.24 -11.95 -14.45
N TYR A 296 -22.56 -12.67 -15.34
CA TYR A 296 -22.90 -12.76 -16.76
C TYR A 296 -23.57 -14.09 -17.13
N GLU A 297 -23.95 -14.92 -16.15
CA GLU A 297 -24.68 -16.15 -16.44
C GLU A 297 -26.05 -15.86 -17.09
N ASP A 298 -26.37 -16.59 -18.15
CA ASP A 298 -27.70 -16.60 -18.75
C ASP A 298 -28.63 -17.50 -17.94
N VAL A 299 -29.71 -16.95 -17.41
CA VAL A 299 -30.63 -17.66 -16.51
C VAL A 299 -32.03 -17.68 -17.10
N GLY A 300 -32.62 -18.87 -17.26
CA GLY A 300 -34.02 -19.01 -17.67
C GLY A 300 -34.36 -18.37 -19.03
N GLY A 301 -33.37 -18.21 -19.92
CA GLY A 301 -33.50 -17.53 -21.22
C GLY A 301 -33.29 -16.02 -21.18
N TYR A 302 -32.92 -15.45 -20.02
CA TYR A 302 -32.55 -14.06 -19.85
C TYR A 302 -31.03 -13.90 -19.91
N VAL A 303 -30.56 -13.14 -20.90
CA VAL A 303 -29.13 -12.91 -21.14
C VAL A 303 -28.54 -12.10 -19.98
N ASN A 304 -27.36 -12.49 -19.48
CA ASN A 304 -26.62 -11.81 -18.41
C ASN A 304 -27.51 -11.40 -17.23
N GLN A 305 -28.48 -12.24 -16.86
CA GLN A 305 -29.26 -12.03 -15.65
C GLN A 305 -28.34 -12.17 -14.42
N GLY A 306 -27.41 -13.12 -14.49
CA GLY A 306 -26.46 -13.41 -13.44
C GLY A 306 -27.04 -14.31 -12.35
N ARG A 307 -26.13 -14.93 -11.59
CA ARG A 307 -26.44 -15.90 -10.54
C ARG A 307 -25.38 -15.88 -9.44
N ALA A 308 -25.76 -16.23 -8.22
CA ALA A 308 -24.84 -16.51 -7.14
C ALA A 308 -25.07 -17.92 -6.59
N TYR A 309 -23.98 -18.56 -6.17
CA TYR A 309 -23.96 -19.91 -5.63
C TYR A 309 -23.32 -19.89 -4.25
N VAL A 310 -23.85 -20.68 -3.34
CA VAL A 310 -23.28 -20.84 -2.00
C VAL A 310 -22.81 -22.28 -1.86
N PHE A 311 -21.53 -22.45 -1.54
CA PHE A 311 -20.88 -23.75 -1.36
C PHE A 311 -20.49 -23.94 0.10
N SER A 312 -20.67 -25.16 0.61
CA SER A 312 -20.23 -25.48 1.96
C SER A 312 -18.71 -25.44 2.03
N GLY A 313 -18.17 -24.78 3.04
CA GLY A 313 -16.74 -24.80 3.30
C GLY A 313 -16.20 -26.18 3.69
N ALA A 314 -17.04 -27.00 4.30
CA ALA A 314 -16.65 -28.31 4.81
C ALA A 314 -16.20 -29.29 3.70
N ASP A 315 -16.84 -29.24 2.53
CA ASP A 315 -16.63 -30.22 1.46
C ASP A 315 -16.84 -29.70 0.03
N GLY A 316 -17.15 -28.41 -0.16
CA GLY A 316 -17.45 -27.80 -1.45
C GLY A 316 -18.81 -28.18 -2.05
N SER A 317 -19.71 -28.81 -1.28
CA SER A 317 -21.05 -29.15 -1.76
C SER A 317 -21.91 -27.90 -1.95
N LEU A 318 -22.77 -27.90 -2.97
CA LEU A 318 -23.67 -26.78 -3.24
C LEU A 318 -24.81 -26.73 -2.20
N LEU A 319 -24.87 -25.63 -1.44
CA LEU A 319 -25.93 -25.35 -0.46
C LEU A 319 -27.12 -24.65 -1.13
N PHE A 320 -26.85 -23.53 -1.81
CA PHE A 320 -27.90 -22.69 -2.39
C PHE A 320 -27.55 -22.21 -3.80
N VAL A 321 -28.61 -22.05 -4.61
CA VAL A 321 -28.57 -21.34 -5.89
C VAL A 321 -29.45 -20.12 -5.76
N LEU A 322 -28.84 -18.94 -5.70
CA LEU A 322 -29.53 -17.66 -5.54
C LEU A 322 -29.72 -17.02 -6.92
N SER A 323 -30.97 -16.68 -7.24
CA SER A 323 -31.33 -16.05 -8.51
C SER A 323 -31.93 -14.67 -8.27
N SER A 324 -31.73 -13.75 -9.22
CA SER A 324 -32.33 -12.42 -9.16
C SER A 324 -33.86 -12.50 -8.95
N PRO A 325 -34.41 -11.89 -7.88
CA PRO A 325 -35.85 -11.81 -7.69
C PRO A 325 -36.54 -11.00 -8.80
N HIS A 326 -35.83 -10.06 -9.42
CA HIS A 326 -36.29 -9.35 -10.61
C HIS A 326 -35.87 -10.11 -11.88
N VAL A 327 -36.81 -10.84 -12.47
CA VAL A 327 -36.55 -11.78 -13.56
C VAL A 327 -36.54 -11.08 -14.93
N VAL A 328 -35.47 -10.33 -15.19
CA VAL A 328 -35.16 -9.71 -16.50
C VAL A 328 -33.69 -9.95 -16.88
N GLY A 329 -33.34 -9.75 -18.16
CA GLY A 329 -31.94 -9.85 -18.61
C GLY A 329 -31.13 -8.61 -18.24
N TYR A 330 -29.80 -8.73 -18.30
CA TYR A 330 -28.84 -7.66 -18.01
C TYR A 330 -29.01 -7.06 -16.60
N THR A 331 -29.41 -7.84 -15.60
CA THR A 331 -29.44 -7.37 -14.20
C THR A 331 -28.06 -7.41 -13.55
N PHE A 332 -27.16 -8.26 -14.06
CA PHE A 332 -25.84 -8.52 -13.47
C PHE A 332 -25.94 -8.89 -11.99
N PHE A 333 -26.91 -9.75 -11.65
CA PHE A 333 -27.05 -10.29 -10.30
C PHE A 333 -25.82 -11.12 -9.98
N GLY A 334 -25.15 -10.81 -8.87
CA GLY A 334 -23.82 -11.32 -8.57
C GLY A 334 -22.68 -10.33 -8.86
N SER A 335 -22.96 -9.04 -9.07
CA SER A 335 -21.90 -8.04 -9.25
C SER A 335 -21.06 -7.78 -8.01
N SER A 336 -21.60 -8.14 -6.85
CA SER A 336 -20.97 -8.06 -5.52
C SER A 336 -21.66 -9.06 -4.60
N ALA A 337 -20.96 -9.45 -3.54
CA ALA A 337 -21.49 -10.33 -2.51
C ALA A 337 -20.90 -9.96 -1.13
N ALA A 338 -21.67 -10.17 -0.07
CA ALA A 338 -21.23 -10.06 1.32
C ALA A 338 -22.04 -11.07 2.17
N VAL A 339 -21.50 -11.45 3.33
CA VAL A 339 -22.17 -12.34 4.28
C VAL A 339 -22.27 -11.67 5.64
N GLY A 340 -23.42 -11.77 6.28
CA GLY A 340 -23.63 -11.32 7.66
C GLY A 340 -25.03 -11.70 8.14
N ASP A 341 -25.20 -11.95 9.43
CA ASP A 341 -26.49 -12.39 9.99
C ASP A 341 -27.41 -11.19 10.26
N VAL A 342 -28.36 -10.93 9.36
CA VAL A 342 -29.27 -9.76 9.48
C VAL A 342 -30.48 -10.07 10.36
N ASN A 343 -30.73 -11.35 10.65
CA ASN A 343 -31.93 -11.81 11.30
C ASN A 343 -31.69 -12.42 12.70
N ASN A 344 -30.42 -12.59 13.07
CA ASN A 344 -29.89 -13.15 14.32
C ASN A 344 -30.37 -14.58 14.60
N ASP A 345 -30.39 -15.44 13.58
CA ASP A 345 -30.65 -16.87 13.71
C ASP A 345 -29.37 -17.71 13.89
N GLY A 346 -28.21 -17.06 13.90
CA GLY A 346 -26.90 -17.69 14.05
C GLY A 346 -26.35 -18.24 12.73
N LYS A 347 -26.94 -17.86 11.60
CA LYS A 347 -26.47 -18.21 10.25
C LYS A 347 -26.19 -16.93 9.47
N GLY A 348 -25.08 -16.91 8.75
CA GLY A 348 -24.77 -15.81 7.84
C GLY A 348 -25.80 -15.72 6.72
N ASP A 349 -26.41 -14.54 6.56
CA ASP A 349 -27.27 -14.25 5.43
C ASP A 349 -26.42 -13.69 4.27
N VAL A 350 -26.83 -13.97 3.04
CA VAL A 350 -26.05 -13.66 1.83
C VAL A 350 -26.63 -12.43 1.13
N ALA A 351 -25.88 -11.33 1.10
CA ALA A 351 -26.19 -10.16 0.29
C ALA A 351 -25.62 -10.31 -1.13
N VAL A 352 -26.41 -9.95 -2.15
CA VAL A 352 -26.01 -10.00 -3.56
C VAL A 352 -26.46 -8.75 -4.31
N GLY A 353 -25.53 -8.12 -5.02
CA GLY A 353 -25.78 -6.95 -5.86
C GLY A 353 -26.26 -7.32 -7.27
N ALA A 354 -27.16 -6.50 -7.82
CA ALA A 354 -27.60 -6.53 -9.21
C ALA A 354 -27.45 -5.13 -9.80
N SER A 355 -26.20 -4.69 -9.95
CA SER A 355 -25.86 -3.30 -10.22
C SER A 355 -26.43 -2.75 -11.52
N ASN A 356 -26.73 -3.61 -12.51
CA ASN A 356 -27.26 -3.18 -13.80
C ASN A 356 -28.79 -3.26 -13.90
N ASP A 357 -29.47 -3.66 -12.83
CA ASP A 357 -30.93 -3.79 -12.81
C ASP A 357 -31.63 -2.46 -13.16
N THR A 358 -32.69 -2.54 -13.98
CA THR A 358 -33.56 -1.41 -14.35
C THR A 358 -32.77 -0.23 -14.95
N THR A 359 -32.05 -0.47 -16.05
CA THR A 359 -31.19 0.54 -16.72
C THR A 359 -30.07 1.05 -15.81
N ALA A 360 -29.36 0.12 -15.17
CA ALA A 360 -28.29 0.43 -14.23
C ALA A 360 -28.72 1.37 -13.09
N GLN A 361 -30.01 1.35 -12.71
CA GLN A 361 -30.45 1.89 -11.44
C GLN A 361 -29.83 1.11 -10.30
N GLY A 362 -29.80 -0.22 -10.47
CA GLY A 362 -29.21 -1.15 -9.53
C GLY A 362 -30.14 -1.56 -8.39
N ARG A 363 -29.87 -2.72 -7.80
CA ARG A 363 -30.54 -3.30 -6.62
C ARG A 363 -29.56 -4.13 -5.80
N ALA A 364 -29.88 -4.34 -4.53
CA ALA A 364 -29.25 -5.35 -3.70
C ALA A 364 -30.32 -6.21 -3.00
N TYR A 365 -30.00 -7.47 -2.74
CA TYR A 365 -30.90 -8.45 -2.15
C TYR A 365 -30.18 -9.19 -1.04
N VAL A 366 -30.88 -9.54 0.05
CA VAL A 366 -30.34 -10.40 1.12
C VAL A 366 -31.16 -11.67 1.20
N PHE A 367 -30.48 -12.82 1.20
CA PHE A 367 -31.09 -14.15 1.25
C PHE A 367 -30.70 -14.86 2.53
N SER A 368 -31.64 -15.60 3.12
CA SER A 368 -31.42 -16.29 4.39
C SER A 368 -30.42 -17.43 4.25
N GLY A 369 -29.46 -17.52 5.16
CA GLY A 369 -28.57 -18.67 5.27
C GLY A 369 -29.29 -19.97 5.72
N ALA A 370 -30.48 -19.84 6.31
CA ALA A 370 -31.25 -20.99 6.77
C ALA A 370 -31.84 -21.83 5.62
N ASP A 371 -32.33 -21.18 4.56
CA ASP A 371 -33.08 -21.85 3.48
C ASP A 371 -32.95 -21.20 2.09
N GLY A 372 -32.14 -20.15 1.93
CA GLY A 372 -31.96 -19.42 0.68
C GLY A 372 -33.14 -18.54 0.28
N SER A 373 -34.13 -18.33 1.15
CA SER A 373 -35.28 -17.45 0.87
C SER A 373 -34.88 -15.97 0.91
N LEU A 374 -35.58 -15.14 0.14
CA LEU A 374 -35.34 -13.69 0.14
C LEU A 374 -35.83 -13.06 1.45
N LEU A 375 -34.94 -12.37 2.17
CA LEU A 375 -35.25 -11.60 3.38
C LEU A 375 -35.54 -10.14 3.06
N LEU A 376 -34.62 -9.46 2.35
CA LEU A 376 -34.68 -8.02 2.11
C LEU A 376 -34.34 -7.67 0.66
N THR A 377 -34.87 -6.54 0.20
CA THR A 377 -34.57 -5.94 -1.10
C THR A 377 -34.33 -4.46 -0.91
N PHE A 378 -33.19 -3.99 -1.39
CA PHE A 378 -32.73 -2.62 -1.25
C PHE A 378 -32.75 -1.89 -2.59
N SER A 379 -33.05 -0.60 -2.53
CA SER A 379 -33.01 0.32 -3.65
C SER A 379 -32.62 1.70 -3.15
N ALA A 380 -31.91 2.47 -3.97
CA ALA A 380 -31.62 3.87 -3.66
C ALA A 380 -32.94 4.63 -3.37
N PRO A 381 -33.02 5.46 -2.32
CA PRO A 381 -34.20 6.27 -2.01
C PRO A 381 -34.64 7.19 -3.15
N TYR A 382 -33.66 7.67 -3.93
CA TYR A 382 -33.85 8.49 -5.13
C TYR A 382 -33.26 7.77 -6.33
N PRO A 383 -33.98 6.81 -6.91
CA PRO A 383 -33.43 5.96 -7.94
C PRO A 383 -33.12 6.73 -9.22
N MET A 384 -31.89 6.59 -9.71
CA MET A 384 -31.41 7.21 -10.95
C MET A 384 -30.88 6.14 -11.90
N ALA A 385 -31.14 6.28 -13.19
CA ALA A 385 -30.54 5.39 -14.19
C ALA A 385 -29.02 5.59 -14.24
N ASN A 386 -28.26 4.52 -14.47
CA ASN A 386 -26.79 4.51 -14.47
C ASN A 386 -26.11 4.86 -13.14
N ALA A 387 -26.80 4.74 -12.00
CA ALA A 387 -26.19 4.92 -10.67
C ALA A 387 -25.40 3.68 -10.20
N TYR A 388 -25.72 2.49 -10.72
CA TYR A 388 -25.12 1.20 -10.37
C TYR A 388 -25.20 0.85 -8.88
N PHE A 389 -26.33 1.13 -8.23
CA PHE A 389 -26.58 0.73 -6.84
C PHE A 389 -26.42 -0.79 -6.65
N GLY A 390 -25.63 -1.20 -5.66
CA GLY A 390 -25.29 -2.62 -5.44
C GLY A 390 -24.04 -3.07 -6.19
N ASN A 391 -23.24 -2.15 -6.75
CA ASN A 391 -21.95 -2.52 -7.35
C ASN A 391 -20.92 -2.97 -6.30
N SER A 392 -21.00 -2.43 -5.09
CA SER A 392 -20.21 -2.81 -3.92
C SER A 392 -21.15 -3.03 -2.74
N LEU A 393 -20.81 -3.99 -1.88
CA LEU A 393 -21.56 -4.34 -0.68
C LEU A 393 -20.60 -4.62 0.47
N ALA A 394 -20.97 -4.21 1.67
CA ALA A 394 -20.31 -4.61 2.91
C ALA A 394 -21.38 -4.80 3.99
N MET A 395 -21.12 -5.72 4.93
CA MET A 395 -22.04 -6.04 6.00
C MET A 395 -21.33 -6.08 7.35
N GLY A 396 -22.04 -5.64 8.40
CA GLY A 396 -21.57 -5.60 9.77
C GLY A 396 -22.56 -4.80 10.63
N ASP A 397 -22.57 -5.02 11.94
CA ASP A 397 -23.49 -4.30 12.84
C ASP A 397 -23.03 -2.85 13.03
N VAL A 398 -23.64 -1.89 12.33
CA VAL A 398 -23.23 -0.47 12.40
C VAL A 398 -24.01 0.29 13.48
N ASN A 399 -25.17 -0.23 13.88
CA ASN A 399 -26.08 0.47 14.79
C ASN A 399 -26.08 -0.09 16.23
N GLY A 400 -25.43 -1.23 16.46
CA GLY A 400 -25.24 -1.88 17.76
C GLY A 400 -26.45 -2.67 18.24
N ASP A 401 -27.32 -3.16 17.34
CA ASP A 401 -28.48 -3.99 17.68
C ASP A 401 -28.20 -5.49 17.67
N GLY A 402 -26.96 -5.89 17.36
CA GLY A 402 -26.51 -7.27 17.28
C GLY A 402 -26.93 -7.98 16.00
N LYS A 403 -27.36 -7.25 14.96
CA LYS A 403 -27.62 -7.77 13.62
C LYS A 403 -26.70 -7.09 12.63
N ALA A 404 -26.27 -7.83 11.62
CA ALA A 404 -25.52 -7.23 10.53
C ALA A 404 -26.42 -6.23 9.78
N ASP A 405 -25.90 -5.04 9.55
CA ASP A 405 -26.45 -4.03 8.65
C ASP A 405 -25.76 -4.12 7.28
N ILE A 406 -26.23 -3.32 6.31
CA ILE A 406 -25.71 -3.37 4.95
C ILE A 406 -25.37 -1.97 4.41
N ALA A 407 -24.12 -1.81 3.98
CA ALA A 407 -23.67 -0.68 3.18
C ALA A 407 -23.75 -1.04 1.69
N VAL A 408 -24.30 -0.13 0.88
CA VAL A 408 -24.52 -0.33 -0.57
C VAL A 408 -24.02 0.87 -1.37
N GLY A 409 -23.07 0.62 -2.28
CA GLY A 409 -22.51 1.65 -3.14
C GLY A 409 -23.33 1.88 -4.41
N ALA A 410 -23.50 3.14 -4.77
CA ALA A 410 -24.03 3.63 -6.04
C ALA A 410 -22.98 4.55 -6.67
N TYR A 411 -21.85 3.97 -7.05
CA TYR A 411 -20.64 4.69 -7.41
C TYR A 411 -20.77 5.65 -8.60
N ARG A 412 -21.86 5.61 -9.37
CA ARG A 412 -22.09 6.55 -10.48
C ARG A 412 -23.32 7.43 -10.30
N GLU A 413 -23.87 7.50 -9.08
CA GLU A 413 -24.98 8.41 -8.81
C GLU A 413 -24.55 9.88 -9.04
N ASP A 414 -25.42 10.63 -9.72
CA ASP A 414 -25.25 12.07 -9.91
C ASP A 414 -25.73 12.81 -8.66
N VAL A 415 -24.84 13.57 -8.01
CA VAL A 415 -25.11 14.24 -6.74
C VAL A 415 -24.78 15.72 -6.85
N GLY A 416 -25.69 16.60 -6.42
CA GLY A 416 -25.42 18.05 -6.36
C GLY A 416 -25.12 18.72 -7.72
N GLY A 417 -25.38 18.05 -8.84
CA GLY A 417 -25.00 18.51 -10.19
C GLY A 417 -23.67 17.95 -10.70
N ASN A 418 -22.94 17.19 -9.88
CA ASN A 418 -21.75 16.47 -10.26
C ASN A 418 -22.12 15.09 -10.84
N ALA A 419 -21.75 14.87 -12.09
CA ALA A 419 -22.02 13.61 -12.76
C ALA A 419 -21.11 12.50 -12.23
N ALA A 420 -21.65 11.31 -11.96
CA ALA A 420 -20.90 10.18 -11.41
C ALA A 420 -20.01 10.54 -10.19
N GLN A 421 -20.50 11.44 -9.32
CA GLN A 421 -19.82 11.70 -8.05
C GLN A 421 -19.79 10.43 -7.19
N GLY A 422 -20.88 9.66 -7.25
CA GLY A 422 -21.06 8.48 -6.42
C GLY A 422 -21.63 8.80 -5.04
N ARG A 423 -22.20 7.77 -4.43
CA ARG A 423 -22.85 7.81 -3.12
C ARG A 423 -22.87 6.41 -2.50
N ALA A 424 -22.85 6.32 -1.17
CA ALA A 424 -23.13 5.09 -0.45
C ALA A 424 -24.36 5.23 0.45
N TYR A 425 -25.05 4.13 0.68
CA TYR A 425 -26.25 4.06 1.50
C TYR A 425 -26.11 2.96 2.54
N VAL A 426 -26.45 3.25 3.78
CA VAL A 426 -26.39 2.26 4.87
C VAL A 426 -27.79 1.99 5.37
N PHE A 427 -28.18 0.72 5.37
CA PHE A 427 -29.50 0.28 5.76
C PHE A 427 -29.42 -0.70 6.92
N SER A 428 -30.42 -0.66 7.79
CA SER A 428 -30.56 -1.64 8.85
C SER A 428 -30.85 -3.02 8.26
N GLY A 429 -30.10 -4.04 8.66
CA GLY A 429 -30.40 -5.41 8.26
C GLY A 429 -31.61 -5.99 9.00
N ALA A 430 -32.02 -5.39 10.12
CA ALA A 430 -33.16 -5.86 10.89
C ALA A 430 -34.51 -5.68 10.16
N ASP A 431 -34.67 -4.57 9.44
CA ASP A 431 -35.96 -4.19 8.82
C ASP A 431 -35.84 -3.51 7.44
N GLY A 432 -34.62 -3.28 6.95
CA GLY A 432 -34.34 -2.65 5.68
C GLY A 432 -34.49 -1.13 5.65
N SER A 433 -34.69 -0.48 6.80
CA SER A 433 -34.78 0.98 6.90
C SER A 433 -33.44 1.64 6.58
N LEU A 434 -33.46 2.82 5.95
CA LEU A 434 -32.25 3.61 5.71
C LEU A 434 -31.78 4.22 7.03
N LEU A 435 -30.54 3.92 7.43
CA LEU A 435 -29.89 4.52 8.59
C LEU A 435 -29.28 5.87 8.20
N PHE A 436 -28.43 5.89 7.19
CA PHE A 436 -27.81 7.11 6.68
C PHE A 436 -27.38 7.01 5.21
N THR A 437 -27.17 8.18 4.61
CA THR A 437 -26.61 8.37 3.28
C THR A 437 -25.25 9.02 3.42
N LEU A 438 -24.23 8.42 2.81
CA LEU A 438 -22.86 8.92 2.83
C LEU A 438 -22.56 9.60 1.50
N ASP A 439 -22.23 10.89 1.58
CA ASP A 439 -21.73 11.68 0.47
C ASP A 439 -20.21 11.84 0.60
N THR A 440 -19.49 11.92 -0.53
CA THR A 440 -18.05 12.23 -0.48
C THR A 440 -17.82 13.59 0.19
N PRO A 441 -16.84 13.69 1.11
CA PRO A 441 -16.39 14.97 1.68
C PRO A 441 -15.78 15.95 0.67
N ASN A 442 -15.40 15.48 -0.53
CA ASN A 442 -14.89 16.32 -1.62
C ASN A 442 -15.77 16.19 -2.88
N PRO A 443 -16.93 16.89 -2.95
CA PRO A 443 -17.90 16.74 -4.03
C PRO A 443 -17.36 17.18 -5.39
N GLN A 444 -17.23 16.23 -6.31
CA GLN A 444 -16.81 16.49 -7.69
C GLN A 444 -17.37 15.44 -8.65
N ALA A 445 -17.27 15.72 -9.95
CA ALA A 445 -17.69 14.76 -10.98
C ALA A 445 -16.68 13.61 -11.10
N SER A 446 -17.16 12.42 -11.46
CA SER A 446 -16.35 11.23 -11.76
C SER A 446 -15.50 10.66 -10.62
N ALA A 447 -15.57 11.18 -9.39
CA ALA A 447 -14.85 10.63 -8.23
C ALA A 447 -15.23 9.18 -7.91
N ASN A 448 -16.46 8.80 -8.29
CA ASN A 448 -17.07 7.50 -8.07
C ASN A 448 -17.00 6.99 -6.63
N PHE A 449 -17.33 7.85 -5.68
CA PHE A 449 -17.45 7.48 -4.28
C PHE A 449 -18.43 6.30 -4.09
N GLY A 450 -18.00 5.27 -3.37
CA GLY A 450 -18.77 4.03 -3.21
C GLY A 450 -18.36 2.90 -4.16
N SER A 451 -17.23 3.01 -4.87
CA SER A 451 -16.70 1.92 -5.71
C SER A 451 -16.25 0.70 -4.90
N SER A 452 -15.77 0.90 -3.68
CA SER A 452 -15.34 -0.15 -2.75
C SER A 452 -15.78 0.22 -1.34
N MET A 453 -16.05 -0.79 -0.50
CA MET A 453 -16.48 -0.57 0.89
C MET A 453 -16.01 -1.71 1.80
N GLY A 454 -15.78 -1.39 3.07
CA GLY A 454 -15.61 -2.36 4.15
C GLY A 454 -16.30 -1.87 5.42
N VAL A 455 -16.66 -2.80 6.31
CA VAL A 455 -17.26 -2.50 7.61
C VAL A 455 -16.47 -3.21 8.70
N GLY A 456 -16.15 -2.51 9.79
CA GLY A 456 -15.48 -3.08 10.96
C GLY A 456 -15.37 -2.06 12.09
N ASP A 457 -15.19 -2.56 13.33
CA ASP A 457 -15.17 -1.73 14.54
C ASP A 457 -13.79 -1.07 14.71
N VAL A 458 -13.70 0.16 14.21
CA VAL A 458 -12.46 0.93 14.09
C VAL A 458 -12.21 1.73 15.37
N ASP A 459 -13.28 2.16 16.05
CA ASP A 459 -13.20 2.94 17.29
C ASP A 459 -13.41 2.12 18.60
N SER A 460 -13.63 0.81 18.49
CA SER A 460 -13.87 -0.14 19.58
C SER A 460 -15.11 0.18 20.42
N ASP A 461 -16.12 0.85 19.86
CA ASP A 461 -17.40 1.07 20.56
C ASP A 461 -18.37 -0.13 20.45
N GLY A 462 -17.99 -1.16 19.68
CA GLY A 462 -18.79 -2.35 19.43
C GLY A 462 -19.70 -2.23 18.21
N LYS A 463 -19.59 -1.16 17.41
CA LYS A 463 -20.28 -0.97 16.14
C LYS A 463 -19.26 -0.88 15.02
N GLY A 464 -19.70 -1.24 13.81
CA GLY A 464 -18.88 -1.12 12.62
C GLY A 464 -18.87 0.29 12.05
N GLU A 465 -17.69 0.84 11.85
CA GLU A 465 -17.43 1.96 10.95
C GLU A 465 -17.45 1.51 9.49
N ILE A 466 -17.66 2.47 8.59
CA ILE A 466 -17.78 2.21 7.15
C ILE A 466 -16.62 2.91 6.45
N ALA A 467 -15.71 2.13 5.86
CA ALA A 467 -14.69 2.63 4.96
C ALA A 467 -15.22 2.61 3.52
N VAL A 468 -15.02 3.70 2.76
CA VAL A 468 -15.56 3.89 1.40
C VAL A 468 -14.50 4.47 0.47
N GLY A 469 -14.27 3.82 -0.67
CA GLY A 469 -13.34 4.29 -1.70
C GLY A 469 -13.97 5.22 -2.74
N ALA A 470 -13.18 6.20 -3.19
CA ALA A 470 -13.43 7.10 -4.31
C ALA A 470 -12.19 7.13 -5.23
N PRO A 471 -11.93 6.07 -6.01
CA PRO A 471 -10.66 5.86 -6.68
C PRO A 471 -10.29 6.89 -7.74
N TRP A 472 -11.26 7.64 -8.27
CA TRP A 472 -11.02 8.64 -9.32
C TRP A 472 -11.23 10.06 -8.82
N GLU A 473 -11.14 10.27 -7.51
CA GLU A 473 -11.21 11.61 -6.95
C GLU A 473 -9.95 12.42 -7.33
N ASP A 474 -10.14 13.63 -7.87
CA ASP A 474 -9.06 14.60 -8.04
C ASP A 474 -8.69 15.23 -6.69
N VAL A 475 -7.42 15.20 -6.33
CA VAL A 475 -6.92 15.65 -5.02
C VAL A 475 -5.79 16.65 -5.22
N ASP A 476 -5.89 17.82 -4.59
CA ASP A 476 -4.87 18.86 -4.58
C ASP A 476 -4.30 19.23 -5.98
N GLY A 477 -5.17 19.13 -7.01
CA GLY A 477 -4.82 19.43 -8.40
C GLY A 477 -4.24 18.26 -9.20
N VAL A 478 -4.11 17.09 -8.59
CA VAL A 478 -3.74 15.82 -9.25
C VAL A 478 -5.00 15.08 -9.64
N GLU A 479 -5.15 14.80 -10.93
CA GLU A 479 -6.32 14.11 -11.48
C GLU A 479 -6.35 12.64 -11.05
N ASN A 480 -7.51 12.07 -10.75
CA ASN A 480 -7.71 10.63 -10.45
C ASN A 480 -6.76 10.04 -9.40
N LEU A 481 -6.27 10.85 -8.46
CA LEU A 481 -5.37 10.37 -7.41
C LEU A 481 -6.07 9.33 -6.53
N GLY A 482 -7.35 9.60 -6.24
CA GLY A 482 -8.21 8.75 -5.45
C GLY A 482 -8.07 8.97 -3.95
N ARG A 483 -9.12 8.64 -3.22
CA ARG A 483 -9.18 8.67 -1.75
C ARG A 483 -9.98 7.50 -1.20
N ALA A 484 -9.77 7.21 0.08
CA ALA A 484 -10.70 6.46 0.89
C ALA A 484 -11.13 7.30 2.10
N TYR A 485 -12.34 7.05 2.60
CA TYR A 485 -12.94 7.78 3.71
C TYR A 485 -13.50 6.80 4.72
N VAL A 486 -13.38 7.11 6.01
CA VAL A 486 -13.94 6.30 7.10
C VAL A 486 -15.03 7.09 7.80
N PHE A 487 -16.22 6.51 7.91
CA PHE A 487 -17.40 7.11 8.52
C PHE A 487 -17.84 6.33 9.76
N SER A 488 -18.31 7.04 10.78
CA SER A 488 -18.86 6.44 12.00
C SER A 488 -20.11 5.62 11.68
N GLY A 489 -20.19 4.40 12.23
CA GLY A 489 -21.41 3.60 12.17
C GLY A 489 -22.58 4.21 12.93
N ALA A 490 -22.29 5.03 13.94
CA ALA A 490 -23.29 5.59 14.84
C ALA A 490 -24.18 6.67 14.19
N ASP A 491 -23.60 7.50 13.32
CA ASP A 491 -24.31 8.64 12.73
C ASP A 491 -23.91 9.01 11.29
N GLY A 492 -22.98 8.26 10.69
CA GLY A 492 -22.47 8.53 9.34
C GLY A 492 -21.57 9.78 9.25
N SER A 493 -21.10 10.33 10.37
CA SER A 493 -20.11 11.41 10.36
C SER A 493 -18.75 10.94 9.87
N LEU A 494 -18.00 11.82 9.21
CA LEU A 494 -16.64 11.53 8.76
C LEU A 494 -15.69 11.45 9.97
N LEU A 495 -14.95 10.35 10.08
CA LEU A 495 -13.88 10.17 11.06
C LEU A 495 -12.52 10.53 10.44
N PHE A 496 -12.16 9.88 9.33
CA PHE A 496 -10.85 10.05 8.69
C PHE A 496 -10.97 10.15 7.17
N THR A 497 -10.06 10.93 6.59
CA THR A 497 -9.73 10.90 5.16
C THR A 497 -8.39 10.20 5.02
N LEU A 498 -8.32 9.20 4.15
CA LEU A 498 -7.11 8.45 3.85
C LEU A 498 -6.60 8.90 2.47
N ASP A 499 -5.42 9.49 2.47
CA ASP A 499 -4.70 9.95 1.28
C ASP A 499 -3.61 8.94 0.92
N THR A 500 -3.37 8.73 -0.38
CA THR A 500 -2.21 7.92 -0.80
C THR A 500 -0.89 8.58 -0.33
N PRO A 501 0.07 7.81 0.22
CA PRO A 501 1.38 8.32 0.59
C PRO A 501 2.26 8.58 -0.65
N ASP A 502 1.89 8.02 -1.80
CA ASP A 502 2.55 8.22 -3.09
C ASP A 502 1.62 8.99 -4.04
N PRO A 503 1.74 10.34 -4.09
CA PRO A 503 0.84 11.19 -4.86
C PRO A 503 1.13 11.21 -6.37
N GLN A 504 2.07 10.39 -6.86
CA GLN A 504 2.43 10.36 -8.29
C GLN A 504 1.47 9.52 -9.14
N ASP A 505 0.60 8.73 -8.52
CA ASP A 505 -0.11 7.65 -9.20
C ASP A 505 -1.59 7.52 -8.88
N TYR A 506 -2.33 6.98 -9.82
CA TYR A 506 -3.79 7.02 -9.89
C TYR A 506 -4.48 5.83 -9.20
N ASP A 507 -5.78 5.97 -8.93
CA ASP A 507 -6.71 4.90 -8.52
C ASP A 507 -6.61 4.42 -7.05
N PHE A 508 -6.13 5.24 -6.12
CA PHE A 508 -6.14 4.89 -4.68
C PHE A 508 -7.57 4.79 -4.13
N GLY A 509 -7.90 3.69 -3.45
CA GLY A 509 -9.27 3.44 -2.97
C GLY A 509 -10.09 2.50 -3.87
N LEU A 510 -9.46 1.86 -4.86
CA LEU A 510 -10.15 0.90 -5.72
C LEU A 510 -10.61 -0.35 -4.95
N ALA A 511 -9.86 -0.74 -3.93
CA ALA A 511 -10.22 -1.81 -2.99
C ALA A 511 -10.01 -1.32 -1.55
N VAL A 512 -10.93 -1.70 -0.67
CA VAL A 512 -10.89 -1.39 0.75
C VAL A 512 -11.27 -2.65 1.52
N ALA A 513 -10.53 -2.96 2.58
CA ALA A 513 -10.87 -4.00 3.56
C ALA A 513 -10.60 -3.47 4.98
N VAL A 514 -11.36 -3.96 5.97
CA VAL A 514 -11.32 -3.47 7.35
C VAL A 514 -11.15 -4.64 8.32
N GLY A 515 -10.14 -4.58 9.19
CA GLY A 515 -9.83 -5.61 10.19
C GLY A 515 -8.57 -5.26 10.99
N ASP A 516 -8.39 -5.86 12.18
CA ASP A 516 -7.28 -5.54 13.10
C ASP A 516 -5.92 -6.10 12.63
N VAL A 517 -5.32 -5.42 11.66
CA VAL A 517 -4.07 -5.85 11.01
C VAL A 517 -2.86 -5.58 11.91
N ASN A 518 -2.90 -4.52 12.72
CA ASN A 518 -1.80 -4.11 13.57
C ASN A 518 -1.85 -4.72 14.99
N GLY A 519 -2.89 -5.49 15.31
CA GLY A 519 -3.06 -6.22 16.56
C GLY A 519 -3.22 -5.34 17.80
N ASP A 520 -3.83 -4.15 17.65
CA ASP A 520 -4.12 -3.22 18.76
C ASP A 520 -5.56 -3.34 19.28
N GLU A 521 -6.28 -4.39 18.87
CA GLU A 521 -7.70 -4.64 19.18
C GLU A 521 -8.65 -3.63 18.51
N ARG A 522 -8.18 -2.85 17.53
CA ARG A 522 -8.98 -1.93 16.72
C ARG A 522 -8.91 -2.37 15.27
N ALA A 523 -10.00 -2.28 14.54
CA ALA A 523 -9.95 -2.56 13.11
C ALA A 523 -9.15 -1.47 12.38
N ASP A 524 -8.21 -1.90 11.54
CA ASP A 524 -7.46 -1.06 10.62
C ASP A 524 -8.06 -1.09 9.22
N ILE A 525 -7.57 -0.21 8.34
CA ILE A 525 -8.07 -0.08 6.98
C ILE A 525 -6.96 -0.40 5.99
N ALA A 526 -7.16 -1.45 5.19
CA ALA A 526 -6.32 -1.77 4.04
C ALA A 526 -6.91 -1.12 2.78
N VAL A 527 -6.10 -0.36 2.05
CA VAL A 527 -6.51 0.36 0.83
C VAL A 527 -5.57 0.04 -0.33
N GLY A 528 -6.13 -0.39 -1.45
CA GLY A 528 -5.38 -0.74 -2.65
C GLY A 528 -5.17 0.44 -3.60
N GLN A 529 -4.01 0.48 -4.25
CA GLN A 529 -3.71 1.39 -5.35
C GLN A 529 -3.32 0.57 -6.59
N TYR A 530 -4.22 0.58 -7.57
CA TYR A 530 -4.27 -0.42 -8.63
C TYR A 530 -3.01 -0.50 -9.51
N ARG A 531 -2.46 0.63 -9.99
CA ARG A 531 -1.39 0.61 -11.02
C ARG A 531 0.04 0.55 -10.48
N THR A 532 0.27 0.99 -9.26
CA THR A 532 1.60 1.00 -8.62
C THR A 532 2.00 -0.37 -8.10
N GLY A 533 1.03 -1.27 -7.97
CA GLY A 533 1.22 -2.54 -7.32
C GLY A 533 1.50 -2.38 -5.83
N GLN A 534 0.82 -1.43 -5.20
CA GLN A 534 0.89 -1.17 -3.77
C GLN A 534 -0.48 -1.25 -3.11
N ALA A 535 -0.48 -1.61 -1.84
CA ALA A 535 -1.60 -1.43 -0.93
C ALA A 535 -1.06 -0.85 0.38
N TYR A 536 -1.91 -0.17 1.13
CA TYR A 536 -1.51 0.57 2.32
C TYR A 536 -2.42 0.22 3.48
N ILE A 537 -1.84 0.13 4.68
CA ILE A 537 -2.57 -0.12 5.93
C ILE A 537 -2.59 1.17 6.73
N TYR A 538 -3.78 1.62 7.11
CA TYR A 538 -4.02 2.79 7.93
C TYR A 538 -4.59 2.38 9.29
N SER A 539 -4.12 3.06 10.33
CA SER A 539 -4.57 2.80 11.70
C SER A 539 -6.02 3.19 11.85
N GLY A 540 -6.79 2.31 12.49
CA GLY A 540 -8.15 2.63 12.89
C GLY A 540 -8.27 3.76 13.91
N THR A 541 -7.20 4.05 14.65
CA THR A 541 -7.25 5.04 15.74
C THR A 541 -7.30 6.48 15.23
N ASP A 542 -6.51 6.79 14.20
CA ASP A 542 -6.29 8.17 13.74
C ASP A 542 -6.13 8.32 12.22
N GLY A 543 -6.28 7.22 11.46
CA GLY A 543 -6.08 7.20 10.01
C GLY A 543 -4.62 7.39 9.58
N SER A 544 -3.64 7.27 10.48
CA SER A 544 -2.22 7.34 10.12
C SER A 544 -1.75 6.10 9.36
N LEU A 545 -0.78 6.26 8.45
CA LEU A 545 -0.19 5.14 7.73
C LEU A 545 0.59 4.23 8.70
N VAL A 546 0.15 2.99 8.82
CA VAL A 546 0.83 1.95 9.60
C VAL A 546 1.89 1.27 8.74
N ALA A 547 1.55 0.92 7.49
CA ALA A 547 2.48 0.22 6.62
C ALA A 547 2.11 0.23 5.14
N THR A 548 3.10 -0.08 4.30
CA THR A 548 2.94 -0.27 2.84
C THR A 548 3.20 -1.72 2.47
N LEU A 549 2.27 -2.31 1.71
CA LEU A 549 2.36 -3.64 1.11
C LEU A 549 2.78 -3.49 -0.35
N ASN A 550 3.93 -4.06 -0.71
CA ASN A 550 4.45 -4.00 -2.07
C ASN A 550 4.27 -5.35 -2.77
N ALA A 551 3.99 -5.32 -4.08
CA ALA A 551 4.09 -6.51 -4.92
C ALA A 551 5.54 -7.04 -4.95
N PRO A 552 5.82 -8.30 -4.58
CA PRO A 552 7.18 -8.88 -4.60
C PRO A 552 7.77 -8.97 -5.99
N ASN A 553 6.89 -9.12 -6.98
CA ASN A 553 7.22 -9.21 -8.39
C ASN A 553 6.53 -8.05 -9.10
N ALA A 554 7.11 -6.85 -8.97
CA ALA A 554 6.56 -5.62 -9.52
C ALA A 554 6.64 -5.64 -11.07
N GLN A 555 5.72 -6.35 -11.70
CA GLN A 555 5.39 -6.11 -13.09
C GLN A 555 4.51 -4.87 -13.08
N GLY A 556 4.92 -3.76 -13.68
CA GLY A 556 4.16 -2.49 -13.66
C GLY A 556 2.72 -2.56 -14.22
N LYS A 557 2.28 -3.74 -14.69
CA LYS A 557 0.91 -4.04 -15.12
C LYS A 557 0.13 -4.97 -14.17
N ALA A 558 0.76 -5.57 -13.15
CA ALA A 558 0.22 -6.70 -12.37
C ALA A 558 -1.10 -6.42 -11.66
N SER A 559 -1.44 -5.15 -11.46
CA SER A 559 -2.67 -4.72 -10.77
C SER A 559 -2.77 -5.24 -9.34
N PHE A 560 -1.64 -5.29 -8.64
CA PHE A 560 -1.60 -5.69 -7.24
C PHE A 560 -2.43 -4.72 -6.38
N GLY A 561 -3.15 -5.25 -5.39
CA GLY A 561 -4.02 -4.47 -4.52
C GLY A 561 -5.40 -4.17 -5.12
N CYS A 562 -5.72 -4.70 -6.31
CA CYS A 562 -7.05 -4.56 -6.93
C CYS A 562 -8.20 -5.24 -6.15
N ALA A 563 -7.85 -6.18 -5.28
CA ALA A 563 -8.74 -6.88 -4.38
C ALA A 563 -7.98 -7.10 -3.06
N LEU A 564 -8.64 -6.79 -1.96
CA LEU A 564 -8.11 -6.94 -0.61
C LEU A 564 -9.11 -7.73 0.23
N ALA A 565 -8.60 -8.65 1.04
CA ALA A 565 -9.34 -9.34 2.07
C ALA A 565 -8.45 -9.45 3.31
N VAL A 566 -9.08 -9.54 4.47
CA VAL A 566 -8.38 -9.59 5.75
C VAL A 566 -8.89 -10.77 6.58
N GLY A 567 -7.99 -11.47 7.26
CA GLY A 567 -8.32 -12.61 8.13
C GLY A 567 -7.08 -13.16 8.85
N GLU A 568 -7.24 -13.72 10.04
CA GLU A 568 -6.11 -14.29 10.79
C GLU A 568 -5.73 -15.66 10.21
N THR A 569 -4.56 -15.82 9.60
CA THR A 569 -4.21 -17.06 8.88
C THR A 569 -3.32 -18.02 9.66
N ASN A 570 -2.66 -17.54 10.72
CA ASN A 570 -1.53 -18.22 11.33
C ASN A 570 -1.76 -18.65 12.80
N GLY A 571 -2.84 -18.21 13.45
CA GLY A 571 -3.13 -18.50 14.85
C GLY A 571 -2.51 -17.52 15.88
N ASP A 572 -1.94 -16.40 15.46
CA ASP A 572 -1.24 -15.46 16.34
C ASP A 572 -2.09 -14.32 16.91
N GLY A 573 -3.38 -14.25 16.51
CA GLY A 573 -4.32 -13.24 16.96
C GLY A 573 -4.22 -11.88 16.26
N ARG A 574 -3.46 -11.76 15.17
CA ARG A 574 -3.41 -10.57 14.30
C ARG A 574 -4.03 -10.88 12.94
N VAL A 575 -4.66 -9.89 12.32
CA VAL A 575 -5.33 -10.09 11.04
C VAL A 575 -4.32 -9.95 9.90
N ASP A 576 -4.25 -10.92 9.01
CA ASP A 576 -3.39 -10.91 7.84
C ASP A 576 -4.13 -10.35 6.62
N VAL A 577 -3.39 -9.98 5.57
CA VAL A 577 -3.97 -9.36 4.38
C VAL A 577 -3.71 -10.22 3.14
N ALA A 578 -4.78 -10.57 2.41
CA ALA A 578 -4.68 -11.17 1.09
C ALA A 578 -4.91 -10.12 0.00
N ALA A 579 -3.96 -9.99 -0.94
CA ALA A 579 -4.00 -9.04 -2.05
C ALA A 579 -3.95 -9.75 -3.41
N GLY A 580 -4.86 -9.36 -4.30
CA GLY A 580 -4.93 -9.88 -5.67
C GLY A 580 -4.08 -9.08 -6.67
N ALA A 581 -3.50 -9.77 -7.65
CA ALA A 581 -2.70 -9.22 -8.76
C ALA A 581 -3.05 -9.93 -10.08
N TYR A 582 -4.27 -9.71 -10.58
CA TYR A 582 -4.85 -10.54 -11.67
C TYR A 582 -4.27 -10.31 -13.06
N LEU A 583 -3.45 -9.27 -13.25
CA LEU A 583 -2.74 -9.02 -14.51
C LEU A 583 -1.26 -9.43 -14.43
N GLU A 584 -0.84 -10.10 -13.35
CA GLU A 584 0.51 -10.63 -13.24
C GLU A 584 0.72 -11.80 -14.21
N ASP A 585 1.84 -11.76 -14.94
CA ASP A 585 2.33 -12.86 -15.76
C ASP A 585 3.01 -13.89 -14.86
N VAL A 586 2.59 -15.15 -14.94
CA VAL A 586 3.09 -16.22 -14.06
C VAL A 586 3.42 -17.46 -14.88
N GLY A 587 4.65 -17.96 -14.73
CA GLY A 587 5.10 -19.20 -15.36
C GLY A 587 4.99 -19.21 -16.89
N GLY A 588 5.25 -18.07 -17.54
CA GLY A 588 5.15 -17.89 -18.99
C GLY A 588 3.72 -17.67 -19.53
N ASN A 589 2.71 -17.63 -18.65
CA ASN A 589 1.33 -17.29 -19.02
C ASN A 589 1.07 -15.82 -18.77
N PHE A 590 0.71 -15.08 -19.83
CA PHE A 590 0.39 -13.67 -19.70
C PHE A 590 -0.96 -13.45 -19.02
N ASP A 591 -1.03 -12.46 -18.13
CA ASP A 591 -2.17 -12.11 -17.28
C ASP A 591 -2.84 -13.35 -16.65
N GLN A 592 -2.02 -14.32 -16.24
CA GLN A 592 -2.44 -15.49 -15.48
C GLN A 592 -3.12 -15.06 -14.19
N GLY A 593 -2.51 -14.06 -13.56
CA GLY A 593 -2.86 -13.54 -12.26
C GLY A 593 -2.25 -14.36 -11.11
N ARG A 594 -2.12 -13.70 -9.96
CA ARG A 594 -1.59 -14.23 -8.70
C ARG A 594 -2.32 -13.60 -7.51
N ALA A 595 -2.29 -14.26 -6.36
CA ALA A 595 -2.63 -13.64 -5.08
C ALA A 595 -1.46 -13.74 -4.10
N TYR A 596 -1.37 -12.80 -3.17
CA TYR A 596 -0.34 -12.73 -2.14
C TYR A 596 -0.99 -12.66 -0.77
N VAL A 597 -0.37 -13.31 0.21
CA VAL A 597 -0.77 -13.22 1.62
C VAL A 597 0.36 -12.57 2.40
N PHE A 598 0.04 -11.52 3.13
CA PHE A 598 0.95 -10.76 4.00
C PHE A 598 0.60 -11.08 5.45
N VAL A 599 1.50 -11.83 6.09
CA VAL A 599 1.33 -12.28 7.46
C VAL A 599 1.97 -11.26 8.41
N THR A 600 1.17 -10.81 9.37
CA THR A 600 1.57 -9.91 10.45
C THR A 600 2.33 -10.70 11.53
N ASP A 601 3.35 -10.13 12.16
CA ASP A 601 4.18 -10.86 13.16
C ASP A 601 4.13 -10.18 14.54
N PRO A 602 3.96 -10.93 15.65
CA PRO A 602 4.03 -10.44 17.03
C PRO A 602 5.37 -9.81 17.47
N GLY A 603 6.44 -9.90 16.67
CA GLY A 603 7.77 -9.38 16.95
C GLY A 603 8.07 -7.96 16.43
N ALA A 604 7.21 -7.39 15.58
CA ALA A 604 7.35 -6.00 15.17
C ALA A 604 6.98 -5.10 16.36
N PRO A 605 7.87 -4.24 16.88
CA PRO A 605 7.47 -3.24 17.85
C PRO A 605 6.42 -2.36 17.19
N ILE A 606 5.19 -2.41 17.70
CA ILE A 606 4.20 -1.36 17.49
C ILE A 606 4.93 -0.05 17.80
N PRO A 607 4.95 0.96 16.90
CA PRO A 607 5.41 2.28 17.27
C PRO A 607 4.52 2.72 18.43
N THR A 608 5.05 2.57 19.65
CA THR A 608 4.33 2.99 20.85
C THR A 608 4.16 4.49 20.68
N PRO A 609 2.94 5.06 20.79
CA PRO A 609 2.80 6.51 20.84
C PRO A 609 3.75 6.97 21.94
N THR A 610 4.70 7.83 21.59
CA THR A 610 5.72 8.28 22.54
C THR A 610 4.94 8.79 23.76
N PRO A 611 5.07 8.16 24.94
CA PRO A 611 4.27 8.57 26.08
C PRO A 611 4.62 10.02 26.36
N THR A 612 3.61 10.90 26.27
CA THR A 612 3.78 12.29 26.71
C THR A 612 4.35 12.22 28.13
N PRO A 613 5.52 12.84 28.39
CA PRO A 613 6.20 12.64 29.66
C PRO A 613 5.29 13.09 30.79
N THR A 614 4.84 12.13 31.61
CA THR A 614 4.17 12.45 32.86
C THR A 614 5.20 13.16 33.75
N PRO A 615 4.89 14.36 34.28
CA PRO A 615 5.88 15.16 35.02
C PRO A 615 6.38 14.38 36.24
N THR A 616 7.69 14.09 36.25
CA THR A 616 8.34 13.48 37.41
C THR A 616 8.44 14.53 38.52
N PRO A 617 8.05 14.22 39.78
CA PRO A 617 8.05 15.19 40.86
C PRO A 617 9.47 15.68 41.19
N THR A 618 9.61 17.00 41.30
CA THR A 618 10.85 17.74 41.58
C THR A 618 11.51 17.29 42.90
N PRO A 619 12.81 16.91 42.90
CA PRO A 619 13.52 16.63 44.15
C PRO A 619 13.80 17.92 44.93
N THR A 620 13.53 17.88 46.24
CA THR A 620 13.76 18.96 47.21
C THR A 620 15.28 19.21 47.43
N PRO A 621 15.74 20.48 47.48
CA PRO A 621 17.17 20.79 47.63
C PRO A 621 17.69 20.52 49.06
N THR A 622 18.91 19.99 49.16
CA THR A 622 19.67 19.80 50.42
C THR A 622 20.99 20.60 50.33
N PRO A 623 21.46 21.23 51.43
CA PRO A 623 22.27 22.45 51.35
C PRO A 623 23.78 22.26 51.09
N THR A 624 24.33 23.32 50.48
CA THR A 624 25.72 23.54 50.08
C THR A 624 26.72 23.63 51.27
N PRO A 625 27.90 22.98 51.19
CA PRO A 625 29.05 23.32 52.02
C PRO A 625 29.98 24.38 51.40
N THR A 626 30.51 25.24 52.27
CA THR A 626 31.34 26.45 52.07
C THR A 626 32.73 26.20 51.44
N PRO A 627 33.30 27.15 50.66
CA PRO A 627 34.53 26.96 49.86
C PRO A 627 35.84 27.39 50.55
N THR A 628 37.00 26.99 50.01
CA THR A 628 38.35 27.56 50.28
C THR A 628 39.31 27.24 49.11
N PRO A 629 40.42 27.98 48.88
CA PRO A 629 40.48 29.28 48.20
C PRO A 629 41.26 29.25 46.86
N THR A 630 40.95 30.26 46.04
CA THR A 630 41.47 30.65 44.72
C THR A 630 42.95 31.09 44.70
N PRO A 631 43.71 30.87 43.61
CA PRO A 631 44.83 31.73 43.22
C PRO A 631 44.38 32.90 42.29
N THR A 632 44.75 34.11 42.71
CA THR A 632 44.48 35.45 42.15
C THR A 632 45.28 35.76 40.85
N PRO A 633 45.09 36.91 40.14
CA PRO A 633 44.38 37.01 38.86
C PRO A 633 45.23 37.62 37.71
N THR A 634 44.67 37.67 36.50
CA THR A 634 45.14 38.53 35.39
C THR A 634 43.94 39.33 34.88
N PRO A 635 44.08 40.63 34.53
CA PRO A 635 43.08 41.65 34.88
C PRO A 635 41.84 41.73 33.98
N THR A 636 40.74 42.08 34.65
CA THR A 636 39.46 42.55 34.15
C THR A 636 39.58 43.82 33.30
N PRO A 637 38.96 43.88 32.10
CA PRO A 637 38.46 45.13 31.55
C PRO A 637 37.12 45.51 32.20
N THR A 638 37.00 46.78 32.56
CA THR A 638 35.84 47.49 33.12
C THR A 638 34.51 47.12 32.44
N PRO A 639 33.40 46.94 33.19
CA PRO A 639 32.11 46.57 32.62
C PRO A 639 31.58 47.64 31.67
N THR A 640 31.22 47.22 30.46
CA THR A 640 30.25 47.90 29.59
C THR A 640 28.89 47.87 30.31
N PRO A 641 28.11 48.97 30.29
CA PRO A 641 26.81 49.02 30.96
C PRO A 641 25.91 47.87 30.52
N THR A 642 25.31 47.16 31.48
CA THR A 642 24.22 46.22 31.23
C THR A 642 23.09 47.00 30.53
N PRO A 643 22.65 46.58 29.34
CA PRO A 643 21.54 47.23 28.66
C PRO A 643 20.29 47.13 29.54
N THR A 644 19.54 48.22 29.59
CA THR A 644 18.17 48.22 30.14
C THR A 644 17.39 47.08 29.47
N PRO A 645 16.69 46.21 30.22
CA PRO A 645 15.84 45.20 29.61
C PRO A 645 14.82 45.91 28.72
N ILE A 646 14.70 45.47 27.47
CA ILE A 646 13.70 45.95 26.52
C ILE A 646 12.34 45.48 27.08
N PRO A 647 11.43 46.40 27.45
CA PRO A 647 10.10 46.02 27.89
C PRO A 647 9.40 45.28 26.74
N GLY A 648 8.89 44.07 27.00
CA GLY A 648 8.24 43.26 25.97
C GLY A 648 9.10 42.16 25.35
N CYS A 649 10.26 41.76 25.88
CA CYS A 649 10.96 40.54 25.45
C CYS A 649 10.85 39.41 26.50
N GLU A 650 9.66 39.19 27.06
CA GLU A 650 9.46 38.19 28.12
C GLU A 650 9.19 36.80 27.51
N PRO A 651 9.93 35.74 27.88
CA PRO A 651 9.72 34.41 27.32
C PRO A 651 8.33 33.83 27.65
N GLY A 652 7.66 33.21 26.68
CA GLY A 652 6.36 32.56 26.86
C GLY A 652 5.18 33.51 27.05
N VAL A 653 5.38 34.79 26.72
CA VAL A 653 4.33 35.80 26.65
C VAL A 653 4.21 36.20 25.19
N ASP A 654 2.98 36.31 24.71
CA ASP A 654 2.59 36.90 23.42
C ASP A 654 1.70 38.11 23.77
N THR A 655 2.24 39.32 23.57
CA THR A 655 1.68 40.55 24.15
C THR A 655 0.66 41.20 23.22
N ASP A 656 0.83 41.06 21.91
CA ASP A 656 -0.09 41.61 20.91
C ASP A 656 -1.06 40.54 20.34
N GLY A 657 -0.82 39.27 20.67
CA GLY A 657 -1.72 38.15 20.37
C GLY A 657 -1.60 37.65 18.94
N ASP A 658 -0.45 37.87 18.29
CA ASP A 658 -0.21 37.49 16.89
C ASP A 658 0.20 36.01 16.72
N GLY A 659 0.43 35.31 17.84
CA GLY A 659 0.80 33.90 17.88
C GLY A 659 2.29 33.65 18.05
N PHE A 660 3.13 34.68 18.19
CA PHE A 660 4.56 34.55 18.44
C PHE A 660 4.93 35.01 19.86
N ASP A 661 5.84 34.26 20.50
CA ASP A 661 6.35 34.65 21.80
C ASP A 661 7.23 35.91 21.66
N ASN A 662 7.03 36.89 22.52
CA ASN A 662 7.77 38.15 22.61
C ASN A 662 9.31 38.00 22.60
N ASN A 663 9.82 36.87 23.10
CA ASN A 663 11.26 36.59 23.10
C ASN A 663 11.76 36.06 21.74
N VAL A 664 10.92 35.38 20.97
CA VAL A 664 11.18 35.01 19.57
C VAL A 664 11.14 36.26 18.70
N GLU A 665 10.14 37.12 18.90
CA GLU A 665 10.01 38.39 18.22
C GLU A 665 11.25 39.28 18.39
N CYS A 666 11.70 39.47 19.63
CA CYS A 666 12.95 40.18 19.90
C CYS A 666 14.19 39.49 19.29
N TYR A 667 14.16 38.17 19.14
CA TYR A 667 15.26 37.40 18.56
C TYR A 667 15.35 37.59 17.04
N VAL A 668 14.20 37.54 16.36
CA VAL A 668 14.10 37.75 14.90
C VAL A 668 14.05 39.24 14.51
N GLY A 669 13.98 40.13 15.51
CA GLY A 669 14.07 41.57 15.34
C GLY A 669 12.75 42.26 14.99
N THR A 670 11.60 41.70 15.42
CA THR A 670 10.27 42.32 15.31
C THR A 670 9.91 43.09 16.59
N ASP A 671 8.87 43.94 16.54
CA ASP A 671 8.38 44.71 17.70
C ASP A 671 7.30 43.90 18.45
N PRO A 672 7.58 43.38 19.66
CA PRO A 672 6.67 42.48 20.38
C PRO A 672 5.40 43.12 20.97
N LEU A 673 5.14 44.37 20.62
CA LEU A 673 3.99 45.15 21.07
C LEU A 673 3.07 45.52 19.91
N ASP A 674 3.42 45.16 18.68
CA ASP A 674 2.69 45.53 17.48
C ASP A 674 2.55 44.33 16.55
N ALA A 675 1.32 43.85 16.38
CA ALA A 675 1.02 42.69 15.54
C ALA A 675 1.05 43.01 14.04
N CYS A 676 1.34 44.26 13.64
CA CYS A 676 1.18 44.73 12.26
C CYS A 676 2.12 45.89 11.93
N PRO A 677 2.94 45.82 10.87
CA PRO A 677 3.83 46.92 10.51
C PRO A 677 3.04 48.18 10.12
N ASP A 678 3.24 49.27 10.86
CA ASP A 678 2.52 50.52 10.66
C ASP A 678 3.06 51.32 9.45
N ASP A 679 4.35 51.15 9.14
CA ASP A 679 5.04 51.64 7.96
C ASP A 679 6.09 50.65 7.41
N ALA A 680 6.77 51.04 6.32
CA ALA A 680 7.72 50.17 5.62
C ALA A 680 9.12 50.07 6.29
N SER A 681 9.30 50.70 7.44
CA SER A 681 10.49 50.61 8.28
C SER A 681 10.22 49.94 9.63
N ASP A 682 8.97 49.53 9.84
CA ASP A 682 8.50 48.83 11.01
C ASP A 682 8.45 47.34 10.70
N ASP A 683 9.16 46.58 11.53
CA ASP A 683 9.45 45.17 11.34
C ASP A 683 8.56 44.32 12.26
N ALA A 684 7.39 44.84 12.63
CA ALA A 684 6.45 44.39 13.66
C ALA A 684 5.95 42.93 13.55
N TRP A 685 5.70 42.39 12.34
CA TRP A 685 4.98 41.10 12.22
C TRP A 685 5.88 39.94 11.74
N PRO A 686 6.17 38.92 12.57
CA PRO A 686 7.19 37.90 12.30
C PRO A 686 6.95 36.93 11.14
N PRO A 687 5.75 36.76 10.56
CA PRO A 687 5.65 35.97 9.34
C PRO A 687 5.70 36.82 8.05
N ASP A 688 5.69 38.16 8.09
CA ASP A 688 5.90 39.00 6.88
C ASP A 688 7.38 39.39 6.76
N ILE A 689 8.19 38.42 6.33
CA ILE A 689 9.65 38.56 6.21
C ILE A 689 10.10 39.17 4.88
N ASN A 690 9.18 39.39 3.94
CA ASN A 690 9.53 39.90 2.61
C ASN A 690 9.95 41.40 2.61
N GLY A 691 9.77 42.13 3.72
CA GLY A 691 10.23 43.53 3.83
C GLY A 691 11.66 43.73 4.38
N GLY A 692 12.34 42.66 4.79
CA GLY A 692 13.76 42.66 5.14
C GLY A 692 14.67 42.17 4.01
N ALA A 693 15.90 42.69 3.94
CA ALA A 693 17.05 42.12 3.21
C ALA A 693 16.82 41.64 1.74
N GLY A 694 16.15 42.47 0.92
CA GLY A 694 16.21 42.32 -0.54
C GLY A 694 15.09 41.49 -1.18
N CYS A 695 14.02 41.22 -0.42
CA CYS A 695 12.92 40.38 -0.86
C CYS A 695 11.62 41.10 -1.26
N GLY A 696 11.48 42.40 -1.02
CA GLY A 696 10.23 43.12 -1.31
C GLY A 696 9.96 44.29 -0.35
N SER A 697 8.71 44.70 -0.27
CA SER A 697 8.19 45.67 0.70
C SER A 697 7.09 44.99 1.50
N HIS A 698 7.09 45.13 2.83
CA HIS A 698 6.06 44.57 3.73
C HIS A 698 4.66 44.81 3.14
N ASP A 699 4.01 43.74 2.72
CA ASP A 699 2.70 43.80 2.07
C ASP A 699 1.57 43.36 3.01
N ARG A 700 1.91 43.03 4.26
CA ARG A 700 1.03 42.61 5.34
C ARG A 700 0.29 41.31 5.07
N ASN A 701 0.74 40.51 4.10
CA ASN A 701 0.14 39.21 3.77
C ASN A 701 1.19 38.12 3.84
N VAL A 702 0.96 37.12 4.69
CA VAL A 702 1.78 35.91 4.71
C VAL A 702 1.36 35.03 3.56
N ASN A 703 2.22 34.89 2.56
CA ASN A 703 1.94 34.09 1.38
C ASN A 703 3.19 33.36 0.88
N ILE A 704 3.06 32.69 -0.27
CA ILE A 704 4.16 31.90 -0.83
C ILE A 704 5.40 32.74 -1.14
N MET A 705 5.26 34.05 -1.34
CA MET A 705 6.39 34.95 -1.58
C MET A 705 7.31 35.07 -0.35
N ASP A 706 6.77 35.01 0.87
CA ASP A 706 7.55 35.02 2.11
C ASP A 706 8.37 33.74 2.25
N VAL A 707 7.76 32.59 1.96
CA VAL A 707 8.45 31.29 1.96
C VAL A 707 9.58 31.27 0.93
N LEU A 708 9.38 31.86 -0.26
CA LEU A 708 10.41 31.93 -1.30
C LEU A 708 11.64 32.77 -0.89
N CYS A 709 11.54 33.63 0.13
CA CYS A 709 12.66 34.43 0.62
C CYS A 709 13.73 33.62 1.36
N TYR A 710 13.35 32.45 1.90
CA TYR A 710 14.29 31.51 2.51
C TYR A 710 15.30 30.92 1.52
N ASN A 711 15.03 30.97 0.20
CA ASN A 711 16.00 30.52 -0.81
C ASN A 711 17.35 31.26 -0.72
N SER A 712 17.37 32.47 -0.16
CA SER A 712 18.61 33.23 0.08
C SER A 712 19.38 32.77 1.32
N GLN A 713 18.76 31.97 2.20
CA GLN A 713 19.29 31.48 3.46
C GLN A 713 19.78 30.03 3.39
N PHE A 714 19.44 29.29 2.34
CA PHE A 714 19.86 27.89 2.14
C PHE A 714 21.03 27.75 1.16
N GLY A 715 22.09 27.03 1.55
CA GLY A 715 23.22 26.63 0.69
C GLY A 715 24.62 27.00 1.21
N GLU A 716 25.67 26.44 0.60
CA GLU A 716 27.07 26.74 0.95
C GLU A 716 27.39 28.23 0.73
N GLY A 717 27.64 28.96 1.82
CA GLY A 717 27.99 30.39 1.79
C GLY A 717 26.85 31.35 2.12
N ALA A 718 25.67 30.84 2.50
CA ALA A 718 24.60 31.66 3.05
C ALA A 718 25.05 32.38 4.34
N VAL A 719 24.66 33.64 4.49
CA VAL A 719 24.97 34.45 5.67
C VAL A 719 23.76 34.39 6.58
N TYR A 720 23.95 33.84 7.78
CA TYR A 720 22.92 33.74 8.80
C TYR A 720 22.24 35.10 9.06
N ASP A 721 20.92 35.12 8.98
CA ASP A 721 20.06 36.24 9.33
C ASP A 721 18.99 35.76 10.32
N ALA A 722 19.01 36.31 11.52
CA ALA A 722 18.09 35.93 12.59
C ALA A 722 16.62 36.20 12.23
N ARG A 723 16.34 37.07 11.25
CA ARG A 723 14.98 37.33 10.76
C ARG A 723 14.28 36.08 10.21
N PHE A 724 15.06 35.07 9.79
CA PHE A 724 14.55 33.83 9.21
C PHE A 724 14.55 32.64 10.20
N ASP A 725 15.05 32.82 11.43
CA ASP A 725 15.14 31.79 12.47
C ASP A 725 13.97 31.95 13.46
N LEU A 726 12.78 31.57 13.02
CA LEU A 726 11.52 31.73 13.77
C LEU A 726 11.42 30.81 14.99
N ASN A 727 12.21 29.74 15.05
CA ASN A 727 12.27 28.89 16.24
C ASN A 727 13.35 29.32 17.24
N ALA A 728 14.13 30.35 16.92
CA ALA A 728 15.24 30.89 17.70
C ALA A 728 16.30 29.84 18.08
N GLY A 729 16.53 28.87 17.19
CA GLY A 729 17.42 27.72 17.37
C GLY A 729 18.89 28.00 17.07
N GLY A 730 19.19 29.14 16.43
CA GLY A 730 20.53 29.54 16.04
C GLY A 730 20.96 29.06 14.65
N GLU A 731 20.05 28.41 13.91
CA GLU A 731 20.24 27.94 12.54
C GLU A 731 18.96 28.25 11.75
N VAL A 732 19.08 28.64 10.48
CA VAL A 732 17.93 28.80 9.58
C VAL A 732 17.77 27.51 8.79
N ASP A 733 16.74 26.72 9.09
CA ASP A 733 16.49 25.42 8.49
C ASP A 733 15.02 25.22 8.07
N ILE A 734 14.66 24.00 7.69
CA ILE A 734 13.29 23.69 7.25
C ILE A 734 12.26 23.83 8.37
N LEU A 735 12.66 23.74 9.64
CA LEU A 735 11.77 23.87 10.80
C LEU A 735 11.26 25.31 10.92
N ASP A 736 12.08 26.31 10.55
CA ASP A 736 11.64 27.71 10.50
C ASP A 736 10.57 27.94 9.43
N VAL A 737 10.73 27.30 8.27
CA VAL A 737 9.75 27.37 7.18
C VAL A 737 8.44 26.68 7.59
N LEU A 738 8.50 25.59 8.35
CA LEU A 738 7.32 24.86 8.80
C LEU A 738 6.46 25.66 9.79
N LEU A 739 7.03 26.65 10.50
CA LEU A 739 6.28 27.55 11.38
C LEU A 739 5.32 28.48 10.62
N TYR A 740 5.45 28.61 9.29
CA TYR A 740 4.49 29.32 8.45
C TYR A 740 3.19 28.54 8.20
N LYS A 741 3.22 27.20 8.29
CA LYS A 741 2.07 26.34 7.95
C LYS A 741 0.73 26.78 8.57
N PRO A 742 0.64 27.15 9.87
CA PRO A 742 -0.63 27.60 10.46
C PRO A 742 -1.07 29.01 10.03
N VAL A 743 -0.18 29.82 9.46
CA VAL A 743 -0.41 31.26 9.20
C VAL A 743 -0.31 31.64 7.71
N ILE A 744 -0.07 30.71 6.80
CA ILE A 744 -0.12 30.95 5.34
C ILE A 744 -1.52 31.43 4.92
N ASN A 745 -1.56 32.45 4.06
CA ASN A 745 -2.76 33.16 3.60
C ASN A 745 -3.46 34.00 4.69
N THR A 746 -2.77 34.31 5.79
CA THR A 746 -3.25 35.30 6.75
C THR A 746 -2.75 36.70 6.37
N SER A 747 -3.48 37.72 6.81
CA SER A 747 -3.04 39.10 6.70
C SER A 747 -3.22 39.79 8.05
N CYS A 748 -2.26 40.63 8.41
CA CYS A 748 -2.37 41.37 9.64
C CYS A 748 -3.36 42.52 9.41
N THR A 749 -4.23 42.77 10.38
CA THR A 749 -5.11 43.93 10.38
C THR A 749 -4.98 44.63 11.72
N ASN A 750 -4.46 45.86 11.72
CA ASN A 750 -4.48 46.70 12.91
C ASN A 750 -5.93 46.90 13.39
N PRO A 751 -6.24 46.70 14.68
CA PRO A 751 -7.57 46.97 15.21
C PRO A 751 -8.00 48.45 15.13
#